data_AF-A0A3P8X1B2-F1
#
_entry.id   AF-A0A3P8X1B2-F1
#
_cell.length_a   1.000
_cell.length_b   1.000
_cell.length_c   1.000
_cell.angle_alpha   90.00
_cell.angle_beta   90.00
_cell.angle_gamma   90.00
#
_symmetry.space_group_name_H-M   'P 1'
#
loop_
_entity.id
_entity.type
_entity.pdbx_description
1 polymer ?
#
loop_
_entity_poly.entity_id
_entity_poly.type
_entity_poly.pdbx_seq_one_letter_code
_entity_poly.pdbx_strand_id
1 'polypeptide(L)'
;YLVSHLTPNYSLCFFKKKNPVVFHTNNRTKCGGSTFCKVGVILPVWKPDNPAFPERLARASIYFVGMVYMFLGVSIIADRFMASIEVITSQERQITIKKPNGEKFTTTVRVWNETVSNLTLMALGSSAPEILLSVVEVCGHNFAAGELGPNTIVGSAAFNMFVIIGLCVSVIPDGQTRKVKHLRVFFVTATWSIFAYTWLYLILAVISPGVVEIWEGLLTLFFFPICVVFAYVADRRFLFYKYMYKRYRAGKHRGMIIETEGEPEPQKIDLEMDGKMLGSCREALTAGELGFDLKDLDDEEARREASRILKELKLKHPEKELDQLMEVANYQVLSQQQKSRAFYRCQATRIMTGAGNILKKHAADQAKRAAQHEFTSEVSVNDFSSKVFFDPGSYTCLENCGSVALNVVRRGGDQSSTVLVDYRTEDGTANAGSDYKFTEGTIVFQPGETDKEIRIDITDDDIFEEDEHFLVHLSNVRALSRRDSSDLRETGQVDPVASLGLPCTATITIYDDDHAGIFTFEEPVVTVSESVGMMEVKVVRTSGARGVVLVPYKTTEGTAKGGGEDFEDTLGVLEFDNDEIVKTIQINIIDDEEYEKNKNFFLEIGEPQLLEMSERKGGGQDIYRKVQGRGCSSSSIVNITDADDELLTKKEEEERRIAELGRPMLGENVKLEVIIEESYEFKNTVDKLIKKTNLALLVGTNSWREQFMDAITVSSGDNDDDDECDEEKTPSCFDYVMHFLTVFWKLLFALVPPTDMLNGWACFVVSISVIGLLTAVIGDLASHFGCTIGLKDSVTAVVFVALGTSVPGVDKVAATQDQYADASIGNVTGSNAVNVFLGIGVAWSIAAIYHASKNQQFKVDPGTLAFSVTLFTIFAFICVAVLIYRRRPSIGGELGGPRIPKILTTSLFFGLWLMYIILSSLEAYCHIPGF
;
A
#
# COMPACT_ATOMS: atom_id res chain seq x y z
N TYR A 1 90.12 12.80 -40.48
CA TYR A 1 89.10 13.71 -39.93
C TYR A 1 87.86 12.88 -39.57
N LEU A 2 87.92 11.99 -38.58
CA LEU A 2 87.92 12.20 -37.11
C LEU A 2 86.52 12.45 -36.53
N VAL A 3 85.76 11.35 -36.44
CA VAL A 3 84.80 10.95 -35.37
C VAL A 3 83.78 11.97 -34.84
N SER A 4 82.49 11.74 -35.13
CA SER A 4 81.43 11.64 -34.11
C SER A 4 80.07 11.14 -34.67
N HIS A 5 79.36 10.37 -33.84
CA HIS A 5 77.96 9.90 -33.94
C HIS A 5 77.64 8.53 -34.58
N LEU A 6 77.77 7.48 -33.74
CA LEU A 6 76.91 6.30 -33.70
C LEU A 6 76.41 6.11 -32.24
N THR A 7 75.16 5.66 -32.07
CA THR A 7 74.50 5.33 -30.79
C THR A 7 74.91 3.92 -30.31
N PRO A 8 74.80 3.52 -29.01
CA PRO A 8 73.51 3.04 -28.46
C PRO A 8 73.26 3.13 -26.92
N ASN A 9 71.96 3.01 -26.56
CA ASN A 9 71.27 2.45 -25.37
C ASN A 9 71.88 2.27 -23.94
N TYR A 10 70.96 2.41 -22.96
CA TYR A 10 70.93 1.95 -21.54
C TYR A 10 71.86 2.60 -20.51
N SER A 11 71.29 3.34 -19.52
CA SER A 11 70.88 2.76 -18.21
C SER A 11 70.65 3.81 -17.09
N LEU A 12 69.78 3.43 -16.14
CA LEU A 12 69.71 3.82 -14.71
C LEU A 12 69.36 5.24 -14.23
N CYS A 13 68.52 5.16 -13.20
CA CYS A 13 67.93 6.15 -12.30
C CYS A 13 68.92 6.99 -11.46
N PHE A 14 68.36 7.90 -10.63
CA PHE A 14 68.99 8.83 -9.68
C PHE A 14 69.62 10.12 -10.24
N PHE A 15 68.83 11.21 -10.25
CA PHE A 15 69.34 12.51 -9.80
C PHE A 15 68.37 13.22 -8.86
N LYS A 16 68.76 13.26 -7.58
CA LYS A 16 68.06 13.89 -6.47
C LYS A 16 68.23 15.40 -6.53
N LYS A 17 67.26 16.15 -7.07
CA LYS A 17 67.29 17.63 -7.05
C LYS A 17 67.21 18.11 -5.60
N LYS A 18 68.31 18.63 -5.08
CA LYS A 18 68.33 19.41 -3.82
C LYS A 18 67.60 20.72 -4.07
N ASN A 19 66.45 20.92 -3.41
CA ASN A 19 65.94 22.28 -3.22
C ASN A 19 66.79 22.98 -2.15
N PRO A 20 67.08 24.30 -2.29
CA PRO A 20 67.85 25.04 -1.30
C PRO A 20 67.06 25.19 0.00
N VAL A 21 67.69 24.87 1.13
CA VAL A 21 67.14 25.13 2.46
C VAL A 21 67.35 26.61 2.77
N VAL A 22 66.30 27.41 2.65
CA VAL A 22 66.27 28.78 3.16
C VAL A 22 65.85 28.72 4.64
N PHE A 23 66.78 29.03 5.54
CA PHE A 23 66.44 29.27 6.94
C PHE A 23 65.73 30.63 7.04
N HIS A 24 64.45 30.62 7.43
CA HIS A 24 63.77 31.82 7.93
C HIS A 24 63.62 31.72 9.45
N THR A 25 64.12 32.74 10.14
CA THR A 25 64.01 32.95 11.58
C THR A 25 62.61 33.44 11.99
N ASN A 26 62.26 33.19 13.25
CA ASN A 26 60.90 33.34 13.80
C ASN A 26 60.31 34.77 13.83
N ASN A 27 58.98 34.79 14.00
CA ASN A 27 58.09 35.89 14.45
C ASN A 27 57.65 36.95 13.43
N ARG A 28 56.48 36.71 12.80
CA ARG A 28 55.19 37.42 13.07
C ARG A 28 54.05 36.93 12.15
N THR A 29 52.92 36.53 12.74
CA THR A 29 51.53 36.49 12.18
C THR A 29 51.31 35.97 10.75
N LYS A 30 50.64 34.80 10.59
CA LYS A 30 50.08 34.23 9.33
C LYS A 30 48.93 35.07 8.69
N CYS A 31 48.88 36.37 8.94
CA CYS A 31 47.69 37.22 8.73
C CYS A 31 47.76 38.16 7.51
N GLY A 32 48.78 38.01 6.64
CA GLY A 32 49.03 38.95 5.54
C GLY A 32 49.67 38.33 4.30
N GLY A 33 49.44 37.04 4.05
CA GLY A 33 49.89 36.38 2.81
C GLY A 33 48.79 36.37 1.76
N SER A 34 49.12 36.71 0.51
CA SER A 34 48.26 36.41 -0.64
C SER A 34 48.08 34.90 -0.78
N THR A 35 46.85 34.40 -0.79
CA THR A 35 46.57 32.98 -1.03
C THR A 35 47.04 32.62 -2.45
N PHE A 36 48.12 31.84 -2.56
CA PHE A 36 48.58 31.34 -3.85
C PHE A 36 47.70 30.16 -4.29
N CYS A 37 47.23 30.16 -5.53
CA CYS A 37 46.34 29.09 -6.02
C CYS A 37 47.11 27.76 -6.09
N LYS A 38 46.64 26.77 -5.34
CA LYS A 38 47.15 25.39 -5.39
C LYS A 38 46.49 24.64 -6.55
N VAL A 39 47.21 23.70 -7.16
CA VAL A 39 46.61 22.78 -8.14
C VAL A 39 45.57 21.91 -7.42
N GLY A 40 44.38 21.80 -7.99
CA GLY A 40 43.30 20.97 -7.45
C GLY A 40 43.60 19.47 -7.57
N VAL A 41 42.76 18.66 -6.95
CA VAL A 41 42.85 17.19 -6.96
C VAL A 41 42.57 16.64 -8.37
N ILE A 42 41.68 17.28 -9.12
CA ILE A 42 41.24 16.90 -10.47
C ILE A 42 41.44 18.06 -11.46
N LEU A 43 41.03 19.28 -11.10
CA LEU A 43 41.02 20.43 -12.00
C LEU A 43 42.31 21.28 -11.93
N PRO A 44 42.95 21.57 -13.07
CA PRO A 44 44.11 22.46 -13.11
C PRO A 44 43.72 23.93 -12.88
N VAL A 45 44.57 24.68 -12.17
CA VAL A 45 44.42 26.12 -11.97
C VAL A 45 44.52 26.87 -13.30
N TRP A 46 43.56 27.76 -13.55
CA TRP A 46 43.60 28.70 -14.68
C TRP A 46 44.64 29.81 -14.42
N LYS A 47 45.76 29.76 -15.16
CA LYS A 47 46.86 30.75 -15.10
C LYS A 47 46.64 31.95 -16.03
N PRO A 48 47.24 33.13 -15.78
CA PRO A 48 48.05 33.49 -14.62
C PRO A 48 47.21 33.70 -13.35
N ASP A 49 47.84 33.59 -12.18
CA ASP A 49 47.15 33.59 -10.87
C ASP A 49 46.59 34.97 -10.48
N ASN A 50 47.15 36.06 -11.01
CA ASN A 50 46.65 37.44 -10.86
C ASN A 50 46.35 38.06 -12.23
N PRO A 51 45.17 37.77 -12.83
CA PRO A 51 44.72 38.39 -14.07
C PRO A 51 44.19 39.82 -13.84
N ALA A 52 43.97 40.58 -14.93
CA ALA A 52 43.37 41.91 -14.85
C ALA A 52 41.92 41.85 -14.32
N PHE A 53 41.43 42.92 -13.69
CA PHE A 53 40.12 42.92 -13.01
C PHE A 53 38.93 42.36 -13.84
N PRO A 54 38.77 42.67 -15.15
CA PRO A 54 37.68 42.09 -15.95
C PRO A 54 37.80 40.58 -16.15
N GLU A 55 39.02 40.08 -16.36
CA GLU A 55 39.32 38.66 -16.52
C GLU A 55 39.21 37.93 -15.17
N ARG A 56 39.61 38.56 -14.07
CA ARG A 56 39.40 38.09 -12.70
C ARG A 56 37.92 37.89 -12.39
N LEU A 57 37.09 38.87 -12.75
CA LEU A 57 35.64 38.80 -12.58
C LEU A 57 35.03 37.70 -13.46
N ALA A 58 35.41 37.62 -14.74
CA ALA A 58 34.92 36.58 -15.64
C ALA A 58 35.27 35.16 -15.14
N ARG A 59 36.50 34.92 -14.68
CA ARG A 59 36.90 33.65 -14.08
C ARG A 59 36.13 33.34 -12.80
N ALA A 60 35.97 34.31 -11.91
CA ALA A 60 35.18 34.14 -10.69
C ALA A 60 33.72 33.78 -11.00
N SER A 61 33.10 34.43 -12.00
CA SER A 61 31.76 34.07 -12.48
C SER A 61 31.70 32.67 -13.08
N ILE A 62 32.69 32.25 -13.88
CA ILE A 62 32.75 30.89 -14.45
C ILE A 62 32.87 29.83 -13.34
N TYR A 63 33.78 30.02 -12.37
CA TYR A 63 33.92 29.09 -11.25
C TYR A 63 32.66 29.07 -10.37
N PHE A 64 32.02 30.21 -10.13
CA PHE A 64 30.78 30.28 -9.36
C PHE A 64 29.62 29.56 -10.05
N VAL A 65 29.37 29.84 -11.33
CA VAL A 65 28.31 29.18 -12.12
C VAL A 65 28.61 27.68 -12.25
N GLY A 66 29.87 27.30 -12.48
CA GLY A 66 30.29 25.90 -12.48
C GLY A 66 30.03 25.22 -11.13
N MET A 67 30.34 25.87 -10.02
CA MET A 67 30.10 25.34 -8.67
C MET A 67 28.60 25.13 -8.41
N VAL A 68 27.76 26.10 -8.75
CA VAL A 68 26.28 25.98 -8.64
C VAL A 68 25.76 24.84 -9.54
N TYR A 69 26.25 24.72 -10.76
CA TYR A 69 25.87 23.64 -11.68
C TYR A 69 26.28 22.25 -11.18
N MET A 70 27.43 22.15 -10.51
CA MET A 70 27.88 20.90 -9.88
C MET A 70 27.07 20.56 -8.61
N PHE A 71 26.64 21.55 -7.81
CA PHE A 71 25.72 21.33 -6.68
C PHE A 71 24.35 20.84 -7.14
N LEU A 72 23.85 21.33 -8.28
CA LEU A 72 22.64 20.81 -8.92
C LEU A 72 22.82 19.33 -9.31
N GLY A 73 23.96 18.96 -9.88
CA GLY A 73 24.33 17.57 -10.14
C GLY A 73 24.37 16.71 -8.87
N VAL A 74 25.07 17.15 -7.82
CA VAL A 74 25.15 16.45 -6.53
C VAL A 74 23.76 16.25 -5.90
N SER A 75 22.86 17.22 -6.03
CA SER A 75 21.50 17.11 -5.51
C SER A 75 20.74 15.94 -6.15
N ILE A 76 20.79 15.81 -7.48
CA ILE A 76 20.07 14.76 -8.23
C ILE A 76 20.63 13.37 -7.93
N ILE A 77 21.96 13.19 -7.90
CA ILE A 77 22.55 11.88 -7.56
C ILE A 77 22.33 11.52 -6.08
N ALA A 78 22.25 12.51 -5.19
CA ALA A 78 21.93 12.28 -3.78
C ALA A 78 20.49 11.77 -3.60
N ASP A 79 19.53 12.09 -4.48
CA ASP A 79 18.20 11.47 -4.44
C ASP A 79 18.27 9.96 -4.76
N ARG A 80 19.03 9.57 -5.80
CA ARG A 80 19.24 8.14 -6.14
C ARG A 80 19.90 7.39 -4.97
N PHE A 81 20.88 8.03 -4.32
CA PHE A 81 21.51 7.52 -3.12
C PHE A 81 20.50 7.34 -1.97
N MET A 82 19.64 8.32 -1.70
CA MET A 82 18.60 8.24 -0.67
C MET A 82 17.53 7.19 -0.98
N ALA A 83 17.09 7.07 -2.24
CA ALA A 83 16.19 6.01 -2.67
C ALA A 83 16.81 4.62 -2.45
N SER A 84 18.11 4.45 -2.72
CA SER A 84 18.80 3.20 -2.43
C SER A 84 18.84 2.86 -0.93
N ILE A 85 19.00 3.87 -0.07
CA ILE A 85 18.95 3.72 1.39
C ILE A 85 17.54 3.33 1.85
N GLU A 86 16.50 3.92 1.27
CA GLU A 86 15.11 3.59 1.58
C GLU A 86 14.78 2.13 1.24
N VAL A 87 15.18 1.64 0.06
CA VAL A 87 15.02 0.23 -0.34
C VAL A 87 15.85 -0.72 0.53
N ILE A 88 17.04 -0.32 1.00
CA ILE A 88 17.85 -1.13 1.94
C ILE A 88 17.18 -1.22 3.33
N THR A 89 16.55 -0.13 3.78
CA THR A 89 16.06 0.01 5.16
C THR A 89 14.62 -0.43 5.36
N SER A 90 13.80 -0.41 4.31
CA SER A 90 12.42 -0.92 4.29
C SER A 90 12.30 -2.45 4.16
N GLN A 91 13.43 -3.17 4.05
CA GLN A 91 13.42 -4.63 3.93
C GLN A 91 12.71 -5.28 5.12
N GLU A 92 11.72 -6.11 4.84
CA GLU A 92 10.99 -6.89 5.82
C GLU A 92 11.46 -8.34 5.84
N ARG A 93 11.48 -8.93 7.04
CA ARG A 93 11.82 -10.33 7.24
C ARG A 93 10.69 -11.01 8.00
N GLN A 94 10.23 -12.14 7.48
CA GLN A 94 9.34 -13.02 8.21
C GLN A 94 10.11 -13.71 9.34
N ILE A 95 9.64 -13.53 10.58
CA ILE A 95 10.20 -14.13 11.78
C ILE A 95 9.12 -14.99 12.43
N THR A 96 9.42 -16.27 12.64
CA THR A 96 8.55 -17.19 13.37
C THR A 96 8.82 -17.07 14.86
N ILE A 97 7.99 -16.34 15.59
CA ILE A 97 8.07 -16.20 17.04
C ILE A 97 7.29 -17.36 17.67
N LYS A 98 7.95 -18.13 18.53
CA LYS A 98 7.30 -19.22 19.28
C LYS A 98 6.69 -18.65 20.56
N LYS A 99 5.36 -18.70 20.70
CA LYS A 99 4.65 -18.32 21.93
C LYS A 99 5.04 -19.28 23.08
N PRO A 100 4.91 -18.88 24.36
CA PRO A 100 5.12 -19.79 25.49
C PRO A 100 4.22 -21.02 25.47
N ASN A 101 3.05 -20.94 24.81
CA ASN A 101 2.11 -22.05 24.61
C ASN A 101 2.56 -23.05 23.53
N GLY A 102 3.71 -22.85 22.87
CA GLY A 102 4.26 -23.77 21.88
C GLY A 102 3.93 -23.45 20.42
N GLU A 103 2.85 -22.72 20.17
CA GLU A 103 2.45 -22.23 18.84
C GLU A 103 3.52 -21.35 18.18
N LYS A 104 3.57 -21.42 16.85
CA LYS A 104 4.50 -20.67 16.00
C LYS A 104 3.74 -19.59 15.24
N PHE A 105 3.95 -18.33 15.58
CA PHE A 105 3.34 -17.19 14.90
C PHE A 105 4.34 -16.55 13.92
N THR A 106 3.96 -16.38 12.65
CA THR A 106 4.78 -15.74 11.62
C THR A 106 4.41 -14.27 11.48
N THR A 107 5.28 -13.38 11.95
CA THR A 107 5.14 -11.93 11.77
C THR A 107 6.19 -11.42 10.79
N THR A 108 5.81 -10.52 9.89
CA THR A 108 6.74 -9.69 9.14
C THR A 108 7.26 -8.60 10.07
N VAL A 109 8.57 -8.44 10.16
CA VAL A 109 9.22 -7.39 10.94
C VAL A 109 10.27 -6.74 10.05
N ARG A 110 10.33 -5.40 10.04
CA ARG A 110 11.42 -4.67 9.37
C ARG A 110 12.78 -5.14 9.91
N VAL A 111 13.71 -5.43 9.00
CA VAL A 111 15.08 -5.88 9.34
C VAL A 111 15.82 -4.82 10.15
N TRP A 112 15.56 -3.55 9.84
CA TRP A 112 16.14 -2.40 10.52
C TRP A 112 15.17 -1.82 11.56
N ASN A 113 15.68 -1.53 12.76
CA ASN A 113 14.98 -0.64 13.68
C ASN A 113 15.01 0.79 13.13
N GLU A 114 13.86 1.46 13.19
CA GLU A 114 13.65 2.78 12.59
C GLU A 114 14.61 3.85 13.16
N THR A 115 14.74 3.96 14.48
CA THR A 115 15.69 4.87 15.14
C THR A 115 17.13 4.66 14.67
N VAL A 116 17.56 3.39 14.56
CA VAL A 116 18.89 3.03 14.06
C VAL A 116 19.04 3.36 12.58
N SER A 117 18.06 3.03 11.75
CA SER A 117 18.02 3.35 10.31
C SER A 117 18.17 4.85 10.05
N ASN A 118 17.35 5.65 10.74
CA ASN A 118 17.29 7.10 10.61
C ASN A 118 18.63 7.75 11.01
N LEU A 119 19.23 7.31 12.11
CA LEU A 119 20.49 7.86 12.62
C LEU A 119 21.74 7.32 11.91
N THR A 120 21.68 6.15 11.27
CA THR A 120 22.82 5.56 10.53
C THR A 120 22.74 5.89 9.05
N LEU A 121 21.95 5.12 8.29
CA LEU A 121 21.93 5.18 6.84
C LEU A 121 21.24 6.44 6.33
N MET A 122 20.12 6.88 6.92
CA MET A 122 19.46 8.10 6.43
C MET A 122 20.24 9.37 6.78
N ALA A 123 20.85 9.45 7.96
CA ALA A 123 21.74 10.56 8.35
C ALA A 123 22.98 10.64 7.45
N LEU A 124 23.64 9.50 7.20
CA LEU A 124 24.73 9.39 6.22
C LEU A 124 24.25 9.79 4.82
N GLY A 125 23.04 9.39 4.44
CA GLY A 125 22.36 9.76 3.19
C GLY A 125 22.36 11.26 2.90
N SER A 126 21.99 12.08 3.88
CA SER A 126 22.01 13.54 3.74
C SER A 126 23.41 14.15 3.75
N SER A 127 24.34 13.51 4.45
CA SER A 127 25.66 14.05 4.81
C SER A 127 26.81 13.53 3.93
N ALA A 128 26.52 12.65 2.98
CA ALA A 128 27.53 12.04 2.13
C ALA A 128 28.38 13.08 1.37
N PRO A 129 27.84 14.20 0.85
CA PRO A 129 28.66 15.21 0.18
C PRO A 129 29.75 15.82 1.09
N GLU A 130 29.41 16.20 2.32
CA GLU A 130 30.35 16.78 3.29
C GLU A 130 31.39 15.76 3.77
N ILE A 131 30.93 14.54 4.07
CA ILE A 131 31.78 13.42 4.51
C ILE A 131 32.81 13.09 3.42
N LEU A 132 32.36 12.95 2.17
CA LEU A 132 33.22 12.63 1.04
C LEU A 132 34.18 13.77 0.70
N LEU A 133 33.74 15.03 0.78
CA LEU A 133 34.63 16.19 0.59
C LEU A 133 35.82 16.15 1.56
N SER A 134 35.58 15.89 2.85
CA SER A 134 36.64 15.78 3.86
C SER A 134 37.60 14.63 3.58
N VAL A 135 37.10 13.46 3.15
CA VAL A 135 37.93 12.28 2.84
C VAL A 135 38.75 12.49 1.56
N VAL A 136 38.13 13.07 0.52
CA VAL A 136 38.76 13.36 -0.77
C VAL A 136 39.85 14.41 -0.64
N GLU A 137 39.60 15.51 0.10
CA GLU A 137 40.60 16.58 0.27
C GLU A 137 41.86 16.06 0.97
N VAL A 138 41.69 15.27 2.04
CA VAL A 138 42.81 14.62 2.75
C VAL A 138 43.57 13.67 1.81
N CYS A 139 42.88 12.77 1.11
CA CYS A 139 43.51 11.83 0.19
C CYS A 139 44.23 12.54 -0.98
N GLY A 140 43.62 13.59 -1.54
CA GLY A 140 44.16 14.37 -2.66
C GLY A 140 45.39 15.21 -2.30
N HIS A 141 45.42 15.78 -1.09
CA HIS A 141 46.54 16.61 -0.60
C HIS A 141 47.64 15.80 0.12
N ASN A 142 47.94 14.57 -0.34
CA ASN A 142 48.97 13.69 0.23
C ASN A 142 48.79 13.41 1.74
N PHE A 143 47.54 13.29 2.20
CA PHE A 143 47.15 13.05 3.60
C PHE A 143 47.45 14.20 4.57
N ALA A 144 47.76 15.40 4.06
CA ALA A 144 47.79 16.61 4.86
C ALA A 144 46.38 17.04 5.28
N ALA A 145 46.28 17.77 6.39
CA ALA A 145 45.01 18.35 6.83
C ALA A 145 44.59 19.45 5.86
N GLY A 146 43.42 19.28 5.26
CA GLY A 146 42.76 20.29 4.44
C GLY A 146 42.07 21.36 5.29
N GLU A 147 41.93 22.57 4.73
CA GLU A 147 41.16 23.64 5.36
C GLU A 147 39.70 23.66 4.87
N LEU A 148 39.36 23.04 3.73
CA LEU A 148 38.04 23.19 3.11
C LEU A 148 36.99 22.27 3.77
N GLY A 149 37.28 20.97 3.88
CA GLY A 149 36.39 19.92 4.37
C GLY A 149 35.97 20.11 5.83
N PRO A 150 36.92 20.24 6.79
CA PRO A 150 36.57 20.47 8.20
C PRO A 150 35.76 21.75 8.41
N ASN A 151 36.10 22.86 7.73
CA ASN A 151 35.33 24.10 7.81
C ASN A 151 33.96 24.00 7.13
N THR A 152 33.82 23.20 6.06
CA THR A 152 32.52 22.88 5.44
C THR A 152 31.64 22.09 6.41
N ILE A 153 32.19 21.10 7.13
CA ILE A 153 31.46 20.29 8.13
C ILE A 153 30.94 21.11 9.32
N VAL A 154 31.70 22.13 9.77
CA VAL A 154 31.24 23.05 10.84
C VAL A 154 30.26 24.08 10.28
N GLY A 155 30.51 24.61 9.07
CA GLY A 155 29.63 25.55 8.39
C GLY A 155 28.26 24.97 8.05
N SER A 156 28.20 23.73 7.53
CA SER A 156 26.94 23.06 7.17
C SER A 156 26.12 22.76 8.42
N ALA A 157 26.76 22.34 9.52
CA ALA A 157 26.08 22.16 10.79
C ALA A 157 25.53 23.47 11.37
N ALA A 158 26.25 24.59 11.25
CA ALA A 158 25.74 25.92 11.61
C ALA A 158 24.53 26.32 10.74
N PHE A 159 24.59 26.10 9.43
CA PHE A 159 23.47 26.35 8.53
C PHE A 159 22.25 25.49 8.88
N ASN A 160 22.44 24.19 9.10
CA ASN A 160 21.38 23.25 9.46
C ASN A 160 20.74 23.62 10.82
N MET A 161 21.54 23.90 11.86
CA MET A 161 21.01 24.23 13.20
C MET A 161 20.31 25.59 13.27
N PHE A 162 20.77 26.59 12.50
CA PHE A 162 20.27 27.96 12.64
C PHE A 162 19.30 28.33 11.50
N VAL A 163 19.71 28.19 10.24
CA VAL A 163 18.90 28.57 9.08
C VAL A 163 17.77 27.57 8.86
N ILE A 164 18.07 26.27 8.77
CA ILE A 164 17.05 25.26 8.45
C ILE A 164 15.99 25.14 9.55
N ILE A 165 16.39 25.04 10.83
CA ILE A 165 15.42 25.04 11.93
C ILE A 165 14.65 26.39 11.99
N GLY A 166 15.32 27.52 11.74
CA GLY A 166 14.68 28.84 11.65
C GLY A 166 13.63 28.92 10.54
N LEU A 167 13.87 28.28 9.41
CA LEU A 167 12.91 28.12 8.31
C LEU A 167 11.76 27.18 8.69
N CYS A 168 12.05 25.99 9.24
CA CYS A 168 11.04 25.04 9.71
C CYS A 168 10.07 25.69 10.71
N VAL A 169 10.56 26.58 11.56
CA VAL A 169 9.73 27.40 12.47
C VAL A 169 8.78 28.35 11.72
N SER A 170 9.27 29.01 10.68
CA SER A 170 8.54 30.04 9.91
C SER A 170 7.50 29.47 8.94
N VAL A 171 7.69 28.25 8.44
CA VAL A 171 6.89 27.65 7.36
C VAL A 171 5.59 27.03 7.85
N ILE A 172 5.51 26.56 9.10
CA ILE A 172 4.26 26.04 9.68
C ILE A 172 3.14 27.10 9.59
N PRO A 173 1.95 26.78 9.07
CA PRO A 173 0.81 27.69 9.02
C PRO A 173 0.47 28.32 10.37
N ASP A 174 -0.05 29.55 10.35
CA ASP A 174 -0.33 30.29 11.58
C ASP A 174 -1.43 29.59 12.41
N GLY A 175 -1.17 29.42 13.71
CA GLY A 175 -2.05 28.69 14.62
C GLY A 175 -1.72 27.20 14.76
N GLN A 176 -1.06 26.59 13.77
CA GLN A 176 -0.55 25.21 13.90
C GLN A 176 0.74 25.18 14.73
N THR A 177 0.95 24.08 15.46
CA THR A 177 2.20 23.77 16.18
C THR A 177 2.59 22.32 15.91
N ARG A 178 3.89 22.05 15.82
CA ARG A 178 4.43 20.68 15.76
C ARG A 178 5.32 20.46 16.97
N LYS A 179 5.19 19.28 17.60
CA LYS A 179 5.91 18.89 18.82
C LYS A 179 6.80 17.70 18.57
N VAL A 180 7.90 17.61 19.31
CA VAL A 180 8.74 16.39 19.34
C VAL A 180 8.06 15.35 20.23
N LYS A 181 7.76 14.18 19.65
CA LYS A 181 7.15 13.00 20.28
C LYS A 181 8.19 12.19 21.06
N HIS A 182 9.31 11.83 20.42
CA HIS A 182 10.34 10.93 20.97
C HIS A 182 11.44 11.69 21.72
N LEU A 183 11.04 12.47 22.74
CA LEU A 183 11.93 13.36 23.51
C LEU A 183 13.23 12.72 24.01
N ARG A 184 13.20 11.44 24.41
CA ARG A 184 14.39 10.73 24.91
C ARG A 184 15.42 10.54 23.80
N VAL A 185 14.97 10.16 22.61
CA VAL A 185 15.84 10.02 21.43
C VAL A 185 16.38 11.39 21.07
N PHE A 186 15.53 12.42 21.02
CA PHE A 186 15.96 13.80 20.78
C PHE A 186 17.01 14.31 21.79
N PHE A 187 16.83 14.07 23.10
CA PHE A 187 17.83 14.47 24.10
C PHE A 187 19.17 13.74 23.92
N VAL A 188 19.15 12.46 23.55
CA VAL A 188 20.37 11.69 23.26
C VAL A 188 21.04 12.21 22.00
N THR A 189 20.31 12.37 20.88
CA THR A 189 20.90 12.86 19.61
C THR A 189 21.40 14.29 19.75
N ALA A 190 20.66 15.20 20.39
CA ALA A 190 21.10 16.57 20.63
C ALA A 190 22.34 16.65 21.53
N THR A 191 22.42 15.81 22.57
CA THR A 191 23.61 15.76 23.44
C THR A 191 24.84 15.25 22.68
N TRP A 192 24.70 14.17 21.91
CA TRP A 192 25.80 13.65 21.08
C TRP A 192 26.20 14.62 19.95
N SER A 193 25.24 15.37 19.39
CA SER A 193 25.47 16.42 18.41
C SER A 193 26.37 17.53 18.97
N ILE A 194 26.04 18.10 20.13
CA ILE A 194 26.87 19.13 20.76
C ILE A 194 28.21 18.54 21.24
N PHE A 195 28.19 17.33 21.81
CA PHE A 195 29.41 16.64 22.24
C PHE A 195 30.39 16.42 21.09
N ALA A 196 29.94 16.10 19.88
CA ALA A 196 30.81 15.88 18.74
C ALA A 196 31.70 17.11 18.44
N TYR A 197 31.11 18.31 18.42
CA TYR A 197 31.85 19.56 18.20
C TYR A 197 32.67 19.98 19.43
N THR A 198 32.20 19.68 20.64
CA THR A 198 33.00 19.89 21.86
C THR A 198 34.23 18.97 21.87
N TRP A 199 34.09 17.72 21.45
CA TRP A 199 35.17 16.75 21.29
C TRP A 199 36.18 17.19 20.22
N LEU A 200 35.69 17.67 19.07
CA LEU A 200 36.53 18.26 18.02
C LEU A 200 37.38 19.43 18.53
N TYR A 201 36.81 20.31 19.37
CA TYR A 201 37.57 21.35 20.05
C TYR A 201 38.62 20.79 21.03
N LEU A 202 38.27 19.77 21.82
CA LEU A 202 39.18 19.15 22.78
C LEU A 202 40.43 18.55 22.10
N ILE A 203 40.27 17.79 21.02
CA ILE A 203 41.41 17.19 20.30
C ILE A 203 42.29 18.25 19.62
N LEU A 204 41.71 19.34 19.10
CA LEU A 204 42.47 20.40 18.41
C LEU A 204 43.23 21.35 19.36
N ALA A 205 42.65 21.69 20.51
CA ALA A 205 43.11 22.80 21.35
C ALA A 205 43.53 22.41 22.77
N VAL A 206 43.12 21.25 23.30
CA VAL A 206 43.27 20.91 24.72
C VAL A 206 44.10 19.65 24.96
N ILE A 207 43.84 18.57 24.21
CA ILE A 207 44.49 17.26 24.42
C ILE A 207 45.84 17.25 23.70
N SER A 208 45.83 17.38 22.37
CA SER A 208 47.02 17.30 21.51
C SER A 208 47.12 18.56 20.62
N PRO A 209 47.47 19.73 21.18
CA PRO A 209 47.35 21.00 20.48
C PRO A 209 48.18 21.03 19.18
N GLY A 210 47.48 21.12 18.05
CA GLY A 210 48.05 21.17 16.71
C GLY A 210 48.50 19.85 16.07
N VAL A 211 48.25 18.70 16.72
CA VAL A 211 48.62 17.36 16.22
C VAL A 211 47.51 16.38 16.57
N VAL A 212 46.96 15.66 15.59
CA VAL A 212 45.93 14.64 15.86
C VAL A 212 46.56 13.25 15.88
N GLU A 213 46.42 12.56 17.01
CA GLU A 213 46.94 11.21 17.22
C GLU A 213 46.01 10.13 16.65
N ILE A 214 46.56 8.92 16.41
CA ILE A 214 45.81 7.80 15.82
C ILE A 214 44.59 7.43 16.69
N TRP A 215 44.75 7.42 18.02
CA TRP A 215 43.66 7.06 18.92
C TRP A 215 42.57 8.16 18.97
N GLU A 216 42.92 9.44 18.79
CA GLU A 216 41.95 10.53 18.74
C GLU A 216 41.07 10.41 17.49
N GLY A 217 41.67 10.14 16.33
CA GLY A 217 40.94 9.85 15.10
C GLY A 217 40.04 8.61 15.23
N LEU A 218 40.60 7.49 15.69
CA LEU A 218 39.85 6.23 15.83
C LEU A 218 38.73 6.32 16.89
N LEU A 219 38.94 7.03 17.99
CA LEU A 219 37.91 7.26 19.01
C LEU A 219 36.80 8.18 18.48
N THR A 220 37.14 9.20 17.70
CA THR A 220 36.16 10.04 17.00
C THR A 220 35.26 9.20 16.10
N LEU A 221 35.84 8.24 15.36
CA LEU A 221 35.09 7.28 14.56
C LEU A 221 34.25 6.31 15.41
N PHE A 222 34.78 5.85 16.54
CA PHE A 222 34.10 4.93 17.44
C PHE A 222 32.93 5.56 18.23
N PHE A 223 32.87 6.89 18.35
CA PHE A 223 31.69 7.55 18.93
C PHE A 223 30.43 7.42 18.08
N PHE A 224 30.54 7.19 16.76
CA PHE A 224 29.37 6.93 15.91
C PHE A 224 28.57 5.68 16.34
N PRO A 225 29.15 4.46 16.41
CA PRO A 225 28.40 3.29 16.89
C PRO A 225 27.97 3.41 18.36
N ILE A 226 28.71 4.11 19.23
CA ILE A 226 28.27 4.37 20.61
C ILE A 226 26.99 5.23 20.64
N CYS A 227 26.96 6.32 19.86
CA CYS A 227 25.79 7.20 19.72
C CYS A 227 24.56 6.40 19.24
N VAL A 228 24.74 5.54 18.23
CA VAL A 228 23.67 4.67 17.68
C VAL A 228 23.16 3.67 18.73
N VAL A 229 24.04 3.02 19.49
CA VAL A 229 23.65 2.12 20.58
C VAL A 229 22.89 2.88 21.68
N PHE A 230 23.31 4.09 22.03
CA PHE A 230 22.62 4.89 23.05
C PHE A 230 21.24 5.37 22.56
N ALA A 231 21.10 5.74 21.28
CA ALA A 231 19.81 6.05 20.67
C ALA A 231 18.86 4.83 20.67
N TYR A 232 19.36 3.65 20.29
CA TYR A 232 18.61 2.39 20.33
C TYR A 232 18.15 2.02 21.76
N VAL A 233 19.01 2.18 22.77
CA VAL A 233 18.67 1.92 24.18
C VAL A 233 17.63 2.92 24.70
N ALA A 234 17.70 4.18 24.28
CA ALA A 234 16.72 5.22 24.64
C ALA A 234 15.34 4.97 24.01
N ASP A 235 15.31 4.51 22.76
CA ASP A 235 14.11 4.08 22.03
C ASP A 235 13.44 2.87 22.71
N ARG A 236 14.20 1.79 22.90
CA ARG A 236 13.74 0.51 23.51
C ARG A 236 13.45 0.59 25.02
N ARG A 237 13.42 1.80 25.60
CA ARG A 237 13.04 2.12 27.00
C ARG A 237 13.85 1.38 28.09
N PHE A 238 15.06 0.88 27.81
CA PHE A 238 15.75 -0.06 28.71
C PHE A 238 16.27 0.54 30.03
N LEU A 239 16.43 1.86 30.15
CA LEU A 239 16.96 2.54 31.34
C LEU A 239 16.18 3.84 31.68
N PHE A 240 16.21 4.20 32.98
CA PHE A 240 15.67 5.45 33.58
C PHE A 240 14.17 5.57 33.97
N TYR A 241 13.50 4.48 34.35
CA TYR A 241 12.16 4.56 34.97
C TYR A 241 12.09 5.04 36.44
N LYS A 242 13.17 5.61 37.01
CA LYS A 242 13.27 5.87 38.47
C LYS A 242 13.48 7.34 38.90
N TYR A 243 13.64 8.30 37.98
CA TYR A 243 14.06 9.67 38.35
C TYR A 243 13.22 10.84 37.81
N MET A 244 12.00 10.58 37.35
CA MET A 244 10.98 11.61 37.11
C MET A 244 9.69 11.27 37.86
N TYR A 245 9.54 11.80 39.07
CA TYR A 245 8.31 11.70 39.85
C TYR A 245 7.17 12.49 39.17
N LYS A 246 6.37 11.83 38.34
CA LYS A 246 4.97 12.27 38.11
C LYS A 246 4.18 11.94 39.38
N ARG A 247 3.51 12.94 39.97
CA ARG A 247 2.51 12.72 41.02
C ARG A 247 1.29 12.02 40.41
N TYR A 248 1.13 10.72 40.65
CA TYR A 248 -0.16 10.04 40.53
C TYR A 248 -0.53 9.38 41.85
N ARG A 249 -1.77 9.59 42.28
CA ARG A 249 -2.36 9.02 43.49
C ARG A 249 -2.89 7.63 43.14
N ALA A 250 -2.29 6.58 43.69
CA ALA A 250 -2.65 5.21 43.36
C ALA A 250 -4.00 4.79 43.97
N GLY A 251 -4.93 4.34 43.12
CA GLY A 251 -6.01 3.44 43.50
C GLY A 251 -5.59 1.99 43.22
N LYS A 252 -5.92 1.04 44.11
CA LYS A 252 -5.55 -0.37 43.95
C LYS A 252 -6.42 -1.05 42.88
N HIS A 253 -5.85 -1.40 41.72
CA HIS A 253 -5.83 -2.77 41.17
C HIS A 253 -5.05 -2.84 39.84
N ARG A 254 -4.35 -3.97 39.61
CA ARG A 254 -3.68 -4.43 38.36
C ARG A 254 -2.98 -3.38 37.47
N GLY A 255 -1.64 -3.44 37.44
CA GLY A 255 -0.84 -2.74 36.43
C GLY A 255 -0.53 -3.61 35.22
N MET A 256 -1.04 -3.20 34.05
CA MET A 256 -0.51 -3.50 32.73
C MET A 256 -0.93 -2.33 31.84
N ILE A 257 0.04 -1.62 31.25
CA ILE A 257 -0.22 -0.47 30.38
C ILE A 257 0.39 -0.79 29.02
N ILE A 258 -0.47 -1.13 28.08
CA ILE A 258 -0.22 -0.97 26.64
C ILE A 258 -0.87 0.37 26.31
N GLU A 259 -0.07 1.37 25.95
CA GLU A 259 -0.57 2.63 25.39
C GLU A 259 -0.72 2.44 23.87
N THR A 260 -1.95 2.28 23.39
CA THR A 260 -2.35 2.74 22.06
C THR A 260 -2.28 4.27 22.07
N GLU A 261 -1.42 4.87 21.25
CA GLU A 261 -1.17 6.32 21.25
C GLU A 261 -2.24 7.10 20.46
N GLY A 262 -3.40 7.24 21.08
CA GLY A 262 -4.36 8.35 20.99
C GLY A 262 -4.56 9.10 19.66
N GLU A 263 -5.73 8.87 19.07
CA GLU A 263 -6.45 9.94 18.36
C GLU A 263 -6.88 11.08 19.33
N PRO A 264 -7.09 12.31 18.83
CA PRO A 264 -7.70 13.39 19.60
C PRO A 264 -9.23 13.30 19.57
N GLU A 265 -9.88 13.16 20.73
CA GLU A 265 -11.34 13.36 20.85
C GLU A 265 -11.75 14.75 20.32
N PRO A 266 -12.80 14.85 19.49
CA PRO A 266 -13.33 16.14 19.03
C PRO A 266 -13.99 16.92 20.17
N GLN A 267 -14.14 18.23 19.96
CA GLN A 267 -14.48 19.18 21.02
C GLN A 267 -15.92 19.06 21.51
N LYS A 268 -16.10 19.17 22.84
CA LYS A 268 -17.41 19.15 23.50
C LYS A 268 -18.30 20.32 23.09
N ILE A 269 -19.57 20.00 22.84
CA ILE A 269 -20.70 20.93 22.95
C ILE A 269 -21.71 20.26 23.90
N ASP A 270 -22.14 20.98 24.94
CA ASP A 270 -23.01 20.45 25.99
C ASP A 270 -24.48 20.38 25.56
N LEU A 271 -25.21 19.33 25.95
CA LEU A 271 -26.66 19.32 26.16
C LEU A 271 -27.10 18.17 27.10
N GLU A 272 -28.21 18.39 27.81
CA GLU A 272 -28.63 17.65 29.03
C GLU A 272 -29.41 16.34 28.79
N MET A 273 -29.24 15.38 29.72
CA MET A 273 -30.16 14.31 30.19
C MET A 273 -30.83 13.38 29.13
N ASP A 274 -31.17 12.11 29.40
CA ASP A 274 -31.67 11.48 30.63
C ASP A 274 -31.21 10.00 30.74
N GLY A 275 -31.30 9.42 31.93
CA GLY A 275 -30.71 8.11 32.23
C GLY A 275 -31.71 6.94 32.24
N LYS A 276 -31.63 6.05 31.22
CA LYS A 276 -32.04 4.62 31.26
C LYS A 276 -31.75 3.90 29.93
N MET A 277 -30.64 3.17 29.80
CA MET A 277 -30.48 1.93 28.97
C MET A 277 -29.05 1.34 29.06
N LEU A 278 -28.42 1.27 30.24
CA LEU A 278 -27.04 0.73 30.39
C LEU A 278 -26.96 -0.30 31.53
N GLY A 279 -27.81 -1.32 31.42
CA GLY A 279 -27.88 -2.45 32.36
C GLY A 279 -27.39 -3.79 31.81
N SER A 280 -27.41 -4.01 30.48
CA SER A 280 -27.20 -5.35 29.89
C SER A 280 -25.73 -5.70 29.60
N CYS A 281 -24.87 -4.70 29.37
CA CYS A 281 -23.47 -4.93 28.96
C CYS A 281 -22.49 -5.05 30.15
N ARG A 282 -22.83 -5.84 31.18
CA ARG A 282 -21.94 -6.07 32.33
C ARG A 282 -21.79 -7.51 32.82
N GLU A 283 -22.52 -8.47 32.23
CA GLU A 283 -22.42 -9.89 32.61
C GLU A 283 -21.68 -10.77 31.57
N ALA A 284 -21.28 -10.21 30.42
CA ALA A 284 -20.48 -10.89 29.40
C ALA A 284 -18.95 -10.88 29.64
N LEU A 285 -18.46 -10.29 30.75
CA LEU A 285 -17.02 -10.09 31.02
C LEU A 285 -16.40 -11.09 32.02
N THR A 286 -17.14 -12.14 32.40
CA THR A 286 -16.68 -13.15 33.38
C THR A 286 -17.03 -14.59 33.00
N ALA A 287 -16.77 -14.99 31.76
CA ALA A 287 -16.70 -16.41 31.37
C ALA A 287 -15.80 -16.63 30.14
N GLY A 288 -15.00 -17.71 30.15
CA GLY A 288 -14.42 -18.31 28.94
C GLY A 288 -13.09 -17.74 28.45
N GLU A 289 -12.17 -18.65 28.13
CA GLU A 289 -11.02 -18.38 27.25
C GLU A 289 -11.51 -18.27 25.81
N LEU A 290 -11.09 -17.22 25.08
CA LEU A 290 -10.94 -17.25 23.63
C LEU A 290 -9.92 -16.16 23.25
N GLY A 291 -8.88 -16.55 22.53
CA GLY A 291 -7.87 -15.61 22.05
C GLY A 291 -8.35 -14.94 20.77
N PHE A 292 -8.56 -13.62 20.80
CA PHE A 292 -8.73 -12.83 19.59
C PHE A 292 -7.37 -12.43 19.02
N ASP A 293 -7.17 -12.62 17.71
CA ASP A 293 -5.87 -12.42 17.07
C ASP A 293 -5.60 -10.93 16.85
N LEU A 294 -4.47 -10.45 17.41
CA LEU A 294 -4.12 -9.02 17.38
C LEU A 294 -3.75 -8.50 15.99
N LYS A 295 -3.54 -9.41 15.03
CA LYS A 295 -3.18 -9.08 13.65
C LYS A 295 -4.42 -8.98 12.76
N ASP A 296 -5.40 -9.84 12.97
CA ASP A 296 -6.69 -9.76 12.28
C ASP A 296 -7.39 -8.45 12.64
N LEU A 297 -7.24 -7.97 13.88
CA LEU A 297 -7.71 -6.64 14.30
C LEU A 297 -7.04 -5.48 13.52
N ASP A 298 -5.72 -5.50 13.32
CA ASP A 298 -4.97 -4.43 12.63
C ASP A 298 -5.25 -4.41 11.11
N ASP A 299 -5.37 -5.60 10.51
CA ASP A 299 -5.75 -5.73 9.10
C ASP A 299 -7.28 -5.48 8.89
N GLU A 300 -8.18 -5.79 9.84
CA GLU A 300 -9.60 -5.39 9.82
C GLU A 300 -9.83 -3.89 10.06
N GLU A 301 -9.06 -3.26 10.93
CA GLU A 301 -9.15 -1.81 11.17
C GLU A 301 -8.70 -1.04 9.92
N ALA A 302 -7.67 -1.52 9.22
CA ALA A 302 -7.31 -1.05 7.88
C ALA A 302 -8.40 -1.32 6.82
N ARG A 303 -9.13 -2.46 6.89
CA ARG A 303 -10.30 -2.71 6.01
C ARG A 303 -11.40 -1.67 6.23
N ARG A 304 -11.74 -1.40 7.49
CA ARG A 304 -12.77 -0.41 7.89
C ARG A 304 -12.37 1.02 7.55
N GLU A 305 -11.08 1.37 7.63
CA GLU A 305 -10.61 2.68 7.19
C GLU A 305 -10.67 2.82 5.66
N ALA A 306 -10.30 1.78 4.91
CA ALA A 306 -10.41 1.77 3.45
C ALA A 306 -11.87 1.88 2.96
N SER A 307 -12.81 1.16 3.59
CA SER A 307 -14.24 1.25 3.23
C SER A 307 -14.83 2.63 3.57
N ARG A 308 -14.48 3.21 4.73
CA ARG A 308 -14.87 4.59 5.10
C ARG A 308 -14.39 5.61 4.06
N ILE A 309 -13.14 5.51 3.61
CA ILE A 309 -12.57 6.39 2.57
C ILE A 309 -13.31 6.21 1.24
N LEU A 310 -13.60 4.96 0.84
CA LEU A 310 -14.33 4.70 -0.41
C LEU A 310 -15.77 5.24 -0.37
N LYS A 311 -16.47 5.12 0.76
CA LYS A 311 -17.83 5.67 0.99
C LYS A 311 -17.82 7.20 0.94
N GLU A 312 -16.84 7.86 1.57
CA GLU A 312 -16.67 9.32 1.48
C GLU A 312 -16.39 9.80 0.05
N LEU A 313 -15.62 9.04 -0.73
CA LEU A 313 -15.33 9.35 -2.13
C LEU A 313 -16.55 9.13 -3.05
N LYS A 314 -17.30 8.03 -2.89
CA LYS A 314 -18.54 7.75 -3.62
C LYS A 314 -19.61 8.83 -3.37
N LEU A 315 -19.69 9.34 -2.14
CA LEU A 315 -20.57 10.46 -1.77
C LEU A 315 -20.13 11.80 -2.37
N LYS A 316 -18.83 12.05 -2.51
CA LYS A 316 -18.29 13.30 -3.09
C LYS A 316 -18.28 13.31 -4.62
N HIS A 317 -18.12 12.14 -5.23
CA HIS A 317 -17.96 11.97 -6.67
C HIS A 317 -18.88 10.85 -7.22
N PRO A 318 -20.21 11.01 -7.14
CA PRO A 318 -21.16 10.05 -7.71
C PRO A 318 -21.06 9.94 -9.25
N GLU A 319 -20.39 10.88 -9.91
CA GLU A 319 -20.14 10.91 -11.36
C GLU A 319 -18.95 10.05 -11.82
N LYS A 320 -18.12 9.54 -10.91
CA LYS A 320 -16.88 8.81 -11.26
C LYS A 320 -17.05 7.30 -11.21
N GLU A 321 -16.44 6.62 -12.18
CA GLU A 321 -16.43 5.16 -12.25
C GLU A 321 -15.62 4.56 -11.09
N LEU A 322 -15.94 3.30 -10.73
CA LEU A 322 -15.37 2.63 -9.56
C LEU A 322 -13.83 2.55 -9.61
N ASP A 323 -13.22 2.32 -10.77
CA ASP A 323 -11.77 2.30 -10.93
C ASP A 323 -11.12 3.68 -10.73
N GLN A 324 -11.81 4.77 -11.10
CA GLN A 324 -11.34 6.14 -10.87
C GLN A 324 -11.46 6.51 -9.38
N LEU A 325 -12.54 6.09 -8.72
CA LEU A 325 -12.71 6.20 -7.26
C LEU A 325 -11.63 5.40 -6.53
N MET A 326 -11.27 4.20 -7.00
CA MET A 326 -10.15 3.43 -6.48
C MET A 326 -8.80 4.13 -6.64
N GLU A 327 -8.54 4.87 -7.74
CA GLU A 327 -7.31 5.65 -7.89
C GLU A 327 -7.23 6.76 -6.82
N VAL A 328 -8.31 7.52 -6.63
CA VAL A 328 -8.36 8.58 -5.61
C VAL A 328 -8.23 8.00 -4.19
N ALA A 329 -8.88 6.86 -3.91
CA ALA A 329 -8.75 6.16 -2.64
C ALA A 329 -7.31 5.68 -2.37
N ASN A 330 -6.66 5.05 -3.37
CA ASN A 330 -5.25 4.65 -3.28
C ASN A 330 -4.34 5.85 -3.01
N TYR A 331 -4.56 6.97 -3.69
CA TYR A 331 -3.80 8.20 -3.48
C TYR A 331 -4.01 8.77 -2.06
N GLN A 332 -5.24 8.78 -1.54
CA GLN A 332 -5.54 9.26 -0.19
C GLN A 332 -4.89 8.37 0.88
N VAL A 333 -5.02 7.05 0.78
CA VAL A 333 -4.37 6.08 1.68
C VAL A 333 -2.85 6.26 1.67
N LEU A 334 -2.22 6.35 0.49
CA LEU A 334 -0.78 6.59 0.36
C LEU A 334 -0.34 7.97 0.88
N SER A 335 -1.22 8.98 0.84
CA SER A 335 -0.92 10.32 1.36
C SER A 335 -1.03 10.40 2.89
N GLN A 336 -1.93 9.62 3.50
CA GLN A 336 -2.10 9.55 4.96
C GLN A 336 -1.03 8.70 5.66
N GLN A 337 -0.42 7.74 4.95
CA GLN A 337 0.69 6.94 5.50
C GLN A 337 1.91 7.79 5.91
N GLN A 338 2.60 7.35 6.96
CA GLN A 338 3.84 7.97 7.44
C GLN A 338 4.95 7.84 6.39
N LYS A 339 5.39 8.98 5.84
CA LYS A 339 6.39 9.06 4.78
C LYS A 339 7.80 9.05 5.34
N SER A 340 8.75 8.51 4.59
CA SER A 340 10.14 8.46 5.00
C SER A 340 10.88 9.79 4.76
N ARG A 341 12.04 9.96 5.41
CA ARG A 341 12.95 11.07 5.14
C ARG A 341 13.44 11.09 3.67
N ALA A 342 13.65 9.91 3.09
CA ALA A 342 14.10 9.77 1.72
C ALA A 342 12.99 10.20 0.75
N PHE A 343 11.73 9.82 0.99
CA PHE A 343 10.56 10.31 0.26
C PHE A 343 10.52 11.85 0.23
N TYR A 344 10.57 12.53 1.38
CA TYR A 344 10.51 14.00 1.43
C TYR A 344 11.66 14.68 0.69
N ARG A 345 12.88 14.10 0.75
CA ARG A 345 14.04 14.60 0.01
C ARG A 345 13.86 14.44 -1.50
N CYS A 346 13.55 13.22 -1.95
CA CYS A 346 13.31 12.92 -3.35
C CYS A 346 12.16 13.76 -3.93
N GLN A 347 11.07 13.96 -3.17
CA GLN A 347 9.95 14.81 -3.55
C GLN A 347 10.38 16.28 -3.72
N ALA A 348 11.13 16.83 -2.77
CA ALA A 348 11.62 18.21 -2.85
C ALA A 348 12.52 18.44 -4.08
N THR A 349 13.48 17.54 -4.35
CA THR A 349 14.37 17.66 -5.51
C THR A 349 13.64 17.40 -6.83
N ARG A 350 12.65 16.49 -6.86
CA ARG A 350 11.81 16.27 -8.05
C ARG A 350 10.99 17.50 -8.43
N ILE A 351 10.40 18.21 -7.46
CA ILE A 351 9.75 19.51 -7.73
C ILE A 351 10.79 20.51 -8.27
N MET A 352 11.92 20.69 -7.60
CA MET A 352 12.97 21.64 -8.03
C MET A 352 13.57 21.33 -9.41
N THR A 353 13.42 20.11 -9.93
CA THR A 353 13.95 19.68 -11.24
C THR A 353 12.89 19.41 -12.30
N GLY A 354 11.62 19.79 -12.08
CA GLY A 354 10.54 19.64 -13.06
C GLY A 354 10.15 18.17 -13.34
N ALA A 355 10.20 17.32 -12.31
CA ALA A 355 9.90 15.88 -12.36
C ALA A 355 8.64 15.49 -11.57
N GLY A 356 7.80 16.47 -11.22
CA GLY A 356 6.47 16.27 -10.62
C GLY A 356 6.45 15.62 -9.23
N ASN A 357 5.24 15.32 -8.75
CA ASN A 357 4.99 14.65 -7.47
C ASN A 357 5.03 13.12 -7.62
N ILE A 358 5.77 12.44 -6.74
CA ILE A 358 5.95 10.98 -6.71
C ILE A 358 4.59 10.25 -6.63
N LEU A 359 3.71 10.69 -5.73
CA LEU A 359 2.41 10.05 -5.47
C LEU A 359 1.45 10.21 -6.66
N LYS A 360 1.27 11.45 -7.14
CA LYS A 360 0.41 11.74 -8.32
C LYS A 360 0.90 11.01 -9.57
N LYS A 361 2.23 10.90 -9.77
CA LYS A 361 2.79 10.12 -10.88
C LYS A 361 2.46 8.63 -10.78
N HIS A 362 2.60 8.01 -9.60
CA HIS A 362 2.31 6.58 -9.46
C HIS A 362 0.84 6.26 -9.77
N ALA A 363 -0.08 7.11 -9.31
CA ALA A 363 -1.50 7.00 -9.64
C ALA A 363 -1.72 7.02 -11.17
N ALA A 364 -1.21 8.04 -11.86
CA ALA A 364 -1.31 8.16 -13.32
C ALA A 364 -0.60 7.02 -14.11
N ASP A 365 0.52 6.50 -13.63
CA ASP A 365 1.22 5.36 -14.24
C ASP A 365 0.47 4.03 -13.99
N GLN A 366 -0.28 3.92 -12.89
CA GLN A 366 -1.17 2.79 -12.61
C GLN A 366 -2.42 2.84 -13.50
N ALA A 367 -3.06 4.00 -13.67
CA ALA A 367 -4.15 4.22 -14.62
C ALA A 367 -3.75 3.85 -16.06
N LYS A 368 -2.55 4.28 -16.50
CA LYS A 368 -1.99 3.91 -17.82
C LYS A 368 -1.72 2.42 -18.00
N ARG A 369 -1.45 1.67 -16.91
CA ARG A 369 -1.29 0.21 -16.95
C ARG A 369 -2.63 -0.52 -16.93
N ALA A 370 -3.63 0.00 -16.22
CA ALA A 370 -4.99 -0.53 -16.23
C ALA A 370 -5.61 -0.45 -17.63
N ALA A 371 -5.59 0.74 -18.25
CA ALA A 371 -6.09 0.97 -19.61
C ALA A 371 -5.34 0.18 -20.71
N GLN A 372 -4.15 -0.37 -20.43
CA GLN A 372 -3.43 -1.28 -21.33
C GLN A 372 -3.85 -2.75 -21.15
N HIS A 373 -4.46 -3.11 -20.02
CA HIS A 373 -4.79 -4.49 -19.68
C HIS A 373 -6.17 -4.92 -20.20
N GLU A 374 -7.06 -3.98 -20.48
CA GLU A 374 -8.41 -4.24 -21.02
C GLU A 374 -8.40 -4.82 -22.45
N PHE A 375 -7.36 -4.56 -23.24
CA PHE A 375 -7.29 -5.00 -24.64
C PHE A 375 -6.90 -6.48 -24.84
N THR A 376 -6.71 -7.27 -23.76
CA THR A 376 -6.08 -8.62 -23.86
C THR A 376 -6.88 -9.73 -23.16
N SER A 377 -8.20 -9.58 -22.99
CA SER A 377 -9.02 -10.50 -22.16
C SER A 377 -10.13 -11.26 -22.89
N GLU A 378 -10.26 -11.16 -24.22
CA GLU A 378 -11.26 -11.90 -25.00
C GLU A 378 -10.67 -12.62 -26.23
N VAL A 379 -10.09 -13.82 -26.04
CA VAL A 379 -10.22 -15.00 -26.93
C VAL A 379 -9.80 -16.23 -26.13
N SER A 380 -10.74 -17.10 -25.75
CA SER A 380 -10.44 -18.48 -25.34
C SER A 380 -10.32 -19.40 -26.57
N VAL A 381 -9.45 -20.42 -26.49
CA VAL A 381 -8.94 -21.13 -27.68
C VAL A 381 -9.91 -22.20 -28.21
N ASN A 382 -10.04 -22.27 -29.54
CA ASN A 382 -10.94 -23.12 -30.33
C ASN A 382 -11.04 -24.60 -29.92
N ASP A 383 -12.28 -25.09 -29.82
CA ASP A 383 -12.63 -26.52 -29.69
C ASP A 383 -12.99 -27.10 -31.08
N PHE A 384 -12.10 -27.88 -31.69
CA PHE A 384 -12.15 -28.25 -33.12
C PHE A 384 -13.08 -29.44 -33.50
N SER A 385 -13.87 -29.98 -32.58
CA SER A 385 -14.73 -31.18 -32.83
C SER A 385 -16.21 -30.91 -32.57
N SER A 386 -17.10 -31.53 -33.36
CA SER A 386 -18.55 -31.50 -33.07
C SER A 386 -18.90 -32.51 -31.98
N LYS A 387 -19.56 -32.05 -30.92
CA LYS A 387 -20.10 -32.87 -29.82
C LYS A 387 -21.63 -32.87 -29.88
N VAL A 388 -22.26 -34.03 -29.76
CA VAL A 388 -23.73 -34.20 -29.76
C VAL A 388 -24.19 -34.77 -28.41
N PHE A 389 -25.12 -34.11 -27.73
CA PHE A 389 -25.57 -34.44 -26.37
C PHE A 389 -27.00 -33.93 -26.09
N PHE A 390 -27.61 -34.35 -24.98
CA PHE A 390 -28.91 -33.84 -24.52
C PHE A 390 -28.78 -32.52 -23.77
N ASP A 391 -29.70 -31.58 -24.01
CA ASP A 391 -29.75 -30.29 -23.31
C ASP A 391 -31.23 -29.87 -23.11
N PRO A 392 -31.81 -30.00 -21.89
CA PRO A 392 -31.21 -30.49 -20.65
C PRO A 392 -30.94 -32.01 -20.62
N GLY A 393 -30.24 -32.49 -19.58
CA GLY A 393 -29.93 -33.90 -19.35
C GLY A 393 -30.96 -34.69 -18.53
N SER A 394 -31.98 -34.01 -18.00
CA SER A 394 -33.07 -34.59 -17.21
C SER A 394 -34.37 -33.89 -17.57
N TYR A 395 -35.45 -34.66 -17.72
CA TYR A 395 -36.76 -34.18 -18.11
C TYR A 395 -37.81 -34.69 -17.12
N THR A 396 -38.84 -33.90 -16.93
CA THR A 396 -39.94 -34.18 -16.00
C THR A 396 -41.25 -33.93 -16.72
N CYS A 397 -42.18 -34.88 -16.66
CA CYS A 397 -43.51 -34.76 -17.25
C CYS A 397 -44.57 -35.30 -16.29
N LEU A 398 -45.77 -34.74 -16.36
CA LEU A 398 -46.97 -35.34 -15.75
C LEU A 398 -47.44 -36.49 -16.63
N GLU A 399 -48.09 -37.48 -16.03
CA GLU A 399 -48.68 -38.62 -16.74
C GLU A 399 -49.63 -38.16 -17.87
N ASN A 400 -50.53 -37.23 -17.54
CA ASN A 400 -51.50 -36.60 -18.47
C ASN A 400 -50.91 -35.83 -19.66
N CYS A 401 -49.58 -35.68 -19.78
CA CYS A 401 -48.97 -34.84 -20.81
C CYS A 401 -49.06 -35.46 -22.22
N GLY A 402 -49.34 -36.76 -22.33
CA GLY A 402 -49.52 -37.54 -23.55
C GLY A 402 -48.26 -37.76 -24.40
N SER A 403 -47.34 -36.79 -24.47
CA SER A 403 -46.00 -36.99 -25.05
C SER A 403 -44.96 -36.01 -24.50
N VAL A 404 -43.78 -36.50 -24.12
CA VAL A 404 -42.64 -35.70 -23.68
C VAL A 404 -41.72 -35.36 -24.87
N ALA A 405 -41.17 -34.13 -24.87
CA ALA A 405 -40.27 -33.63 -25.91
C ALA A 405 -38.83 -33.51 -25.38
N LEU A 406 -37.88 -34.20 -26.03
CA LEU A 406 -36.46 -34.21 -25.66
C LEU A 406 -35.65 -33.47 -26.72
N ASN A 407 -34.70 -32.62 -26.30
CA ASN A 407 -33.87 -31.84 -27.20
C ASN A 407 -32.42 -32.35 -27.26
N VAL A 408 -31.92 -32.58 -28.47
CA VAL A 408 -30.55 -33.02 -28.74
C VAL A 408 -29.80 -31.93 -29.47
N VAL A 409 -28.69 -31.48 -28.89
CA VAL A 409 -27.90 -30.34 -29.36
C VAL A 409 -26.55 -30.78 -29.89
N ARG A 410 -26.12 -30.13 -30.97
CA ARG A 410 -24.80 -30.25 -31.59
C ARG A 410 -24.00 -28.96 -31.36
N ARG A 411 -22.85 -29.05 -30.68
CA ARG A 411 -21.97 -27.91 -30.37
C ARG A 411 -20.55 -28.14 -30.85
N GLY A 412 -19.91 -27.11 -31.40
CA GLY A 412 -18.53 -27.15 -31.90
C GLY A 412 -18.34 -27.82 -33.27
N GLY A 413 -17.12 -27.76 -33.81
CA GLY A 413 -16.75 -28.33 -35.11
C GLY A 413 -17.33 -27.61 -36.34
N ASP A 414 -17.14 -28.20 -37.52
CA ASP A 414 -17.59 -27.63 -38.80
C ASP A 414 -19.07 -27.93 -39.09
N GLN A 415 -19.88 -26.88 -39.09
CA GLN A 415 -21.32 -26.91 -39.36
C GLN A 415 -21.69 -27.29 -40.81
N SER A 416 -20.71 -27.40 -41.73
CA SER A 416 -20.95 -27.81 -43.11
C SER A 416 -21.28 -29.30 -43.29
N SER A 417 -21.00 -30.12 -42.28
CA SER A 417 -21.16 -31.59 -42.31
C SER A 417 -22.52 -32.05 -41.77
N THR A 418 -23.14 -33.02 -42.44
CA THR A 418 -24.34 -33.72 -41.93
C THR A 418 -23.93 -34.72 -40.85
N VAL A 419 -24.61 -34.72 -39.69
CA VAL A 419 -24.34 -35.65 -38.59
C VAL A 419 -25.60 -36.46 -38.28
N LEU A 420 -25.45 -37.77 -38.12
CA LEU A 420 -26.51 -38.68 -37.67
C LEU A 420 -26.18 -39.18 -36.26
N VAL A 421 -27.19 -39.34 -35.41
CA VAL A 421 -27.08 -40.03 -34.11
C VAL A 421 -28.32 -40.90 -33.90
N ASP A 422 -28.14 -42.10 -33.37
CA ASP A 422 -29.23 -43.04 -33.09
C ASP A 422 -29.67 -42.89 -31.63
N TYR A 423 -30.97 -43.00 -31.36
CA TYR A 423 -31.54 -42.97 -30.02
C TYR A 423 -32.45 -44.16 -29.74
N ARG A 424 -32.56 -44.54 -28.46
CA ARG A 424 -33.48 -45.58 -27.96
C ARG A 424 -33.94 -45.28 -26.54
N THR A 425 -35.16 -45.67 -26.20
CA THR A 425 -35.65 -45.78 -24.80
C THR A 425 -35.15 -47.05 -24.11
N GLU A 426 -34.97 -46.99 -22.79
CA GLU A 426 -34.60 -48.10 -21.92
C GLU A 426 -35.38 -47.97 -20.59
N ASP A 427 -36.04 -49.06 -20.17
CA ASP A 427 -36.90 -49.10 -18.98
C ASP A 427 -36.09 -48.82 -17.70
N GLY A 428 -36.72 -48.11 -16.75
CA GLY A 428 -36.14 -47.82 -15.43
C GLY A 428 -36.99 -48.46 -14.33
N THR A 429 -37.72 -47.64 -13.57
CA THR A 429 -38.91 -48.12 -12.84
C THR A 429 -40.12 -48.16 -13.78
N ALA A 430 -40.28 -47.11 -14.60
CA ALA A 430 -41.27 -47.09 -15.68
C ALA A 430 -40.96 -48.14 -16.75
N ASN A 431 -42.00 -48.86 -17.13
CA ASN A 431 -42.05 -49.96 -18.08
C ASN A 431 -42.72 -49.57 -19.41
N ALA A 432 -42.05 -49.89 -20.52
CA ALA A 432 -42.62 -49.67 -21.83
C ALA A 432 -43.90 -50.51 -22.08
N GLY A 433 -45.04 -49.84 -22.17
CA GLY A 433 -46.35 -50.42 -22.47
C GLY A 433 -47.37 -50.35 -21.34
N SER A 434 -46.95 -50.07 -20.11
CA SER A 434 -47.79 -49.49 -19.08
C SER A 434 -47.67 -47.97 -19.17
N ASP A 435 -46.51 -47.40 -18.84
CA ASP A 435 -46.41 -45.98 -18.41
C ASP A 435 -45.88 -45.08 -19.55
N TYR A 436 -45.14 -45.65 -20.49
CA TYR A 436 -44.69 -44.96 -21.71
C TYR A 436 -44.57 -45.89 -22.92
N LYS A 437 -44.44 -45.35 -24.14
CA LYS A 437 -44.24 -46.17 -25.36
C LYS A 437 -42.78 -46.30 -25.77
N PHE A 438 -42.30 -47.53 -25.95
CA PHE A 438 -40.97 -47.83 -26.50
C PHE A 438 -40.72 -47.13 -27.84
N THR A 439 -39.63 -46.37 -27.92
CA THR A 439 -39.30 -45.53 -29.09
C THR A 439 -37.81 -45.63 -29.44
N GLU A 440 -37.49 -45.94 -30.70
CA GLU A 440 -36.14 -45.93 -31.27
C GLU A 440 -36.09 -45.21 -32.63
N GLY A 441 -34.95 -44.60 -32.97
CA GLY A 441 -34.80 -43.92 -34.26
C GLY A 441 -33.42 -43.29 -34.51
N THR A 442 -33.29 -42.60 -35.65
CA THR A 442 -32.07 -41.86 -36.03
C THR A 442 -32.40 -40.38 -36.27
N ILE A 443 -31.70 -39.50 -35.55
CA ILE A 443 -31.73 -38.05 -35.72
C ILE A 443 -30.73 -37.67 -36.82
N VAL A 444 -31.12 -36.76 -37.71
CA VAL A 444 -30.27 -36.24 -38.79
C VAL A 444 -30.16 -34.72 -38.67
N PHE A 445 -28.97 -34.23 -38.35
CA PHE A 445 -28.60 -32.81 -38.40
C PHE A 445 -28.10 -32.46 -39.80
N GLN A 446 -28.85 -31.64 -40.53
CA GLN A 446 -28.42 -31.06 -41.80
C GLN A 446 -27.37 -29.96 -41.58
N PRO A 447 -26.64 -29.54 -42.64
CA PRO A 447 -25.67 -28.45 -42.53
C PRO A 447 -26.34 -27.16 -42.01
N GLY A 448 -25.79 -26.60 -40.94
CA GLY A 448 -26.34 -25.43 -40.24
C GLY A 448 -27.44 -25.70 -39.20
N GLU A 449 -27.88 -26.96 -38.99
CA GLU A 449 -28.80 -27.30 -37.90
C GLU A 449 -28.02 -27.64 -36.61
N THR A 450 -28.41 -26.99 -35.51
CA THR A 450 -27.78 -27.10 -34.17
C THR A 450 -28.55 -27.97 -33.19
N ASP A 451 -29.84 -28.17 -33.39
CA ASP A 451 -30.79 -28.72 -32.42
C ASP A 451 -31.87 -29.55 -33.12
N LYS A 452 -32.34 -30.61 -32.44
CA LYS A 452 -33.40 -31.51 -32.91
C LYS A 452 -34.22 -32.06 -31.75
N GLU A 453 -35.53 -32.07 -31.93
CA GLU A 453 -36.52 -32.56 -30.98
C GLU A 453 -36.90 -34.03 -31.26
N ILE A 454 -36.99 -34.84 -30.21
CA ILE A 454 -37.56 -36.19 -30.17
C ILE A 454 -38.87 -36.12 -29.39
N ARG A 455 -39.91 -36.85 -29.81
CA ARG A 455 -41.14 -37.03 -29.01
C ARG A 455 -41.30 -38.50 -28.61
N ILE A 456 -41.69 -38.73 -27.36
CA ILE A 456 -42.00 -40.04 -26.79
C ILE A 456 -43.38 -39.96 -26.15
N ASP A 457 -44.27 -40.88 -26.50
CA ASP A 457 -45.62 -40.91 -25.93
C ASP A 457 -45.58 -41.44 -24.48
N ILE A 458 -46.32 -40.77 -23.59
CA ILE A 458 -46.60 -41.18 -22.21
C ILE A 458 -48.03 -41.77 -22.19
N THR A 459 -48.28 -42.76 -21.34
CA THR A 459 -49.63 -43.32 -21.08
C THR A 459 -50.24 -42.61 -19.87
N ASP A 460 -51.56 -42.60 -19.75
CA ASP A 460 -52.35 -41.82 -18.80
C ASP A 460 -53.50 -42.71 -18.26
N ASP A 461 -53.55 -42.95 -16.93
CA ASP A 461 -54.66 -43.63 -16.25
C ASP A 461 -55.23 -42.88 -15.01
N ASP A 462 -55.95 -43.56 -14.10
CA ASP A 462 -56.70 -42.99 -12.96
C ASP A 462 -56.28 -43.68 -11.62
N ILE A 463 -55.03 -44.15 -11.51
CA ILE A 463 -54.51 -44.91 -10.37
C ILE A 463 -53.27 -44.22 -9.80
N PHE A 464 -53.33 -43.83 -8.53
CA PHE A 464 -52.16 -43.28 -7.83
C PHE A 464 -50.96 -44.26 -7.81
N GLU A 465 -49.82 -43.80 -8.30
CA GLU A 465 -48.54 -44.55 -8.39
C GLU A 465 -47.37 -43.75 -7.77
N GLU A 466 -46.19 -44.38 -7.60
CA GLU A 466 -44.99 -43.68 -7.10
C GLU A 466 -44.21 -43.04 -8.25
N ASP A 467 -43.47 -41.94 -8.02
CA ASP A 467 -42.69 -41.24 -9.07
C ASP A 467 -41.78 -42.20 -9.87
N GLU A 468 -42.08 -42.40 -11.15
CA GLU A 468 -41.38 -43.37 -11.99
C GLU A 468 -40.39 -42.73 -12.96
N HIS A 469 -39.42 -43.50 -13.46
CA HIS A 469 -38.46 -43.00 -14.44
C HIS A 469 -38.04 -44.03 -15.49
N PHE A 470 -37.70 -43.54 -16.68
CA PHE A 470 -37.06 -44.31 -17.76
C PHE A 470 -35.90 -43.49 -18.37
N LEU A 471 -35.06 -44.15 -19.17
CA LEU A 471 -33.87 -43.53 -19.77
C LEU A 471 -33.94 -43.50 -21.30
N VAL A 472 -33.27 -42.51 -21.90
CA VAL A 472 -33.09 -42.42 -23.36
C VAL A 472 -31.62 -42.24 -23.69
N HIS A 473 -31.06 -43.14 -24.49
CA HIS A 473 -29.63 -43.19 -24.79
C HIS A 473 -29.34 -42.74 -26.23
N LEU A 474 -28.35 -41.86 -26.39
CA LEU A 474 -27.74 -41.51 -27.68
C LEU A 474 -26.56 -42.43 -27.99
N SER A 475 -26.50 -42.94 -29.23
CA SER A 475 -25.50 -43.89 -29.68
C SER A 475 -25.13 -43.68 -31.15
N ASN A 476 -24.03 -44.30 -31.59
CA ASN A 476 -23.68 -44.44 -33.02
C ASN A 476 -23.65 -43.12 -33.83
N VAL A 477 -22.95 -42.10 -33.30
CA VAL A 477 -22.72 -40.82 -34.01
C VAL A 477 -21.91 -41.05 -35.28
N ARG A 478 -22.44 -40.57 -36.41
CA ARG A 478 -21.89 -40.76 -37.77
C ARG A 478 -21.88 -39.44 -38.53
N ALA A 479 -20.71 -38.98 -38.99
CA ALA A 479 -20.59 -37.75 -39.79
C ALA A 479 -20.39 -38.05 -41.28
N LEU A 480 -21.24 -37.49 -42.14
CA LEU A 480 -21.13 -37.55 -43.59
C LEU A 480 -20.35 -36.33 -44.11
N SER A 481 -19.05 -36.51 -44.36
CA SER A 481 -18.25 -35.52 -45.07
C SER A 481 -18.29 -35.77 -46.57
N ARG A 482 -18.78 -34.81 -47.35
CA ARG A 482 -18.71 -34.86 -48.81
C ARG A 482 -17.30 -34.49 -49.29
N ARG A 483 -16.40 -35.46 -49.30
CA ARG A 483 -15.13 -35.35 -50.04
C ARG A 483 -15.27 -35.96 -51.42
N ASP A 484 -15.38 -35.10 -52.43
CA ASP A 484 -14.95 -35.46 -53.78
C ASP A 484 -13.44 -35.79 -53.78
N SER A 485 -13.01 -36.54 -54.79
CA SER A 485 -11.77 -37.33 -54.81
C SER A 485 -10.43 -36.57 -54.70
N SER A 486 -9.40 -37.32 -54.30
CA SER A 486 -7.94 -37.08 -54.43
C SER A 486 -7.33 -35.86 -53.71
N ASP A 487 -6.82 -36.06 -52.49
CA ASP A 487 -5.37 -36.24 -52.26
C ASP A 487 -5.03 -36.55 -50.78
N LEU A 488 -3.77 -36.95 -50.52
CA LEU A 488 -3.13 -37.27 -49.22
C LEU A 488 -3.55 -38.62 -48.61
N ARG A 489 -2.69 -39.66 -48.56
CA ARG A 489 -1.40 -39.86 -47.84
C ARG A 489 -1.53 -40.06 -46.33
N GLU A 490 -0.95 -41.16 -45.88
CA GLU A 490 -0.94 -41.65 -44.50
C GLU A 490 -0.12 -40.76 -43.56
N THR A 491 -0.79 -40.18 -42.56
CA THR A 491 -0.25 -40.01 -41.20
C THR A 491 -1.35 -40.37 -40.23
N GLY A 492 -1.04 -41.20 -39.22
CA GLY A 492 -2.02 -41.76 -38.31
C GLY A 492 -2.70 -40.70 -37.41
N GLN A 493 -3.83 -41.11 -36.83
CA GLN A 493 -4.76 -40.31 -36.02
C GLN A 493 -5.63 -39.34 -36.84
N VAL A 494 -6.70 -39.91 -37.40
CA VAL A 494 -7.87 -39.17 -37.87
C VAL A 494 -8.76 -38.91 -36.65
N ASP A 495 -8.77 -37.68 -36.15
CA ASP A 495 -9.72 -37.31 -35.08
C ASP A 495 -11.16 -37.42 -35.62
N PRO A 496 -12.11 -37.97 -34.83
CA PRO A 496 -13.48 -38.16 -35.28
C PRO A 496 -14.17 -36.79 -35.47
N VAL A 497 -14.67 -36.54 -36.68
CA VAL A 497 -15.32 -35.27 -37.07
C VAL A 497 -16.52 -34.94 -36.18
N ALA A 498 -17.19 -35.95 -35.61
CA ALA A 498 -18.19 -35.81 -34.57
C ALA A 498 -18.03 -36.89 -33.49
N SER A 499 -18.38 -36.55 -32.25
CA SER A 499 -18.34 -37.44 -31.08
C SER A 499 -19.57 -37.23 -30.18
N LEU A 500 -19.87 -38.21 -29.32
CA LEU A 500 -20.88 -38.06 -28.28
C LEU A 500 -20.35 -37.13 -27.18
N GLY A 501 -21.12 -36.11 -26.84
CA GLY A 501 -20.90 -35.28 -25.66
C GLY A 501 -21.52 -35.92 -24.42
N LEU A 502 -21.29 -35.29 -23.27
CA LEU A 502 -21.98 -35.60 -22.02
C LEU A 502 -23.00 -34.47 -21.75
N PRO A 503 -24.26 -34.77 -21.37
CA PRO A 503 -24.83 -36.11 -21.18
C PRO A 503 -25.24 -36.79 -22.49
N CYS A 504 -24.86 -38.06 -22.67
CA CYS A 504 -25.30 -38.91 -23.78
C CYS A 504 -26.54 -39.76 -23.44
N THR A 505 -27.09 -39.61 -22.24
CA THR A 505 -28.30 -40.27 -21.75
C THR A 505 -29.15 -39.21 -21.06
N ALA A 506 -30.44 -39.17 -21.36
CA ALA A 506 -31.42 -38.37 -20.63
C ALA A 506 -32.22 -39.28 -19.69
N THR A 507 -32.49 -38.82 -18.48
CA THR A 507 -33.46 -39.44 -17.57
C THR A 507 -34.77 -38.69 -17.67
N ILE A 508 -35.88 -39.41 -17.85
CA ILE A 508 -37.23 -38.86 -17.85
C ILE A 508 -37.91 -39.36 -16.57
N THR A 509 -38.44 -38.45 -15.77
CA THR A 509 -39.29 -38.76 -14.61
C THR A 509 -40.74 -38.46 -14.96
N ILE A 510 -41.60 -39.45 -14.77
CA ILE A 510 -43.06 -39.35 -14.86
C ILE A 510 -43.57 -39.08 -13.43
N TYR A 511 -44.29 -38.00 -13.27
CA TYR A 511 -45.01 -37.67 -12.04
C TYR A 511 -46.48 -37.99 -12.21
N ASP A 512 -47.00 -38.80 -11.30
CA ASP A 512 -48.44 -38.96 -11.06
C ASP A 512 -49.06 -37.61 -10.63
N ASP A 513 -50.26 -37.30 -11.11
CA ASP A 513 -51.00 -36.07 -10.81
C ASP A 513 -52.21 -36.27 -9.88
N ASP A 514 -52.51 -37.50 -9.43
CA ASP A 514 -53.74 -37.85 -8.71
C ASP A 514 -53.81 -37.35 -7.24
N HIS A 515 -52.68 -36.92 -6.66
CA HIS A 515 -52.57 -36.43 -5.27
C HIS A 515 -52.72 -34.90 -5.13
N ALA A 516 -53.12 -34.43 -3.94
CA ALA A 516 -53.29 -32.99 -3.65
C ALA A 516 -51.98 -32.20 -3.48
N GLY A 517 -50.85 -32.89 -3.29
CA GLY A 517 -49.50 -32.33 -3.35
C GLY A 517 -48.82 -32.03 -2.01
N ILE A 518 -47.50 -32.14 -2.02
CA ILE A 518 -46.60 -31.92 -0.89
C ILE A 518 -45.83 -30.61 -1.10
N PHE A 519 -45.89 -29.68 -0.14
CA PHE A 519 -45.34 -28.33 -0.28
C PHE A 519 -44.00 -28.18 0.45
N THR A 520 -42.95 -27.77 -0.27
CA THR A 520 -41.58 -27.65 0.26
C THR A 520 -40.80 -26.54 -0.45
N PHE A 521 -39.76 -26.00 0.20
CA PHE A 521 -38.72 -25.22 -0.49
C PHE A 521 -37.78 -26.14 -1.29
N GLU A 522 -37.24 -25.64 -2.41
CA GLU A 522 -36.24 -26.34 -3.25
C GLU A 522 -34.97 -26.68 -2.44
N GLU A 523 -34.48 -25.73 -1.65
CA GLU A 523 -33.27 -25.85 -0.83
C GLU A 523 -33.53 -25.40 0.62
N PRO A 524 -32.83 -25.96 1.63
CA PRO A 524 -32.98 -25.56 3.03
C PRO A 524 -32.18 -24.30 3.39
N VAL A 525 -31.19 -23.93 2.58
CA VAL A 525 -30.32 -22.75 2.79
C VAL A 525 -30.04 -22.10 1.44
N VAL A 526 -30.22 -20.77 1.33
CA VAL A 526 -29.93 -19.99 0.12
C VAL A 526 -29.01 -18.82 0.48
N THR A 527 -27.95 -18.62 -0.29
CA THR A 527 -27.02 -17.48 -0.19
C THR A 527 -27.37 -16.41 -1.22
N VAL A 528 -27.54 -15.16 -0.78
CA VAL A 528 -27.87 -13.99 -1.62
C VAL A 528 -26.91 -12.85 -1.35
N SER A 529 -26.58 -12.06 -2.37
CA SER A 529 -25.82 -10.82 -2.21
C SER A 529 -26.74 -9.70 -1.70
N GLU A 530 -26.27 -8.85 -0.80
CA GLU A 530 -27.00 -7.66 -0.31
C GLU A 530 -27.56 -6.79 -1.46
N SER A 531 -26.80 -6.70 -2.55
CA SER A 531 -27.07 -5.92 -3.76
C SER A 531 -28.09 -6.53 -4.73
N VAL A 532 -28.72 -7.67 -4.38
CA VAL A 532 -29.78 -8.31 -5.21
C VAL A 532 -31.06 -7.46 -5.27
N GLY A 533 -31.36 -6.69 -4.23
CA GLY A 533 -32.60 -5.91 -4.14
C GLY A 533 -33.82 -6.82 -3.92
N MET A 534 -34.41 -7.39 -4.97
CA MET A 534 -35.52 -8.33 -4.82
C MET A 534 -35.06 -9.77 -5.01
N MET A 535 -35.10 -10.57 -3.93
CA MET A 535 -34.92 -12.02 -4.03
C MET A 535 -36.25 -12.72 -4.32
N GLU A 536 -36.19 -13.78 -5.13
CA GLU A 536 -37.35 -14.64 -5.43
C GLU A 536 -37.11 -16.05 -4.86
N VAL A 537 -37.95 -16.47 -3.91
CA VAL A 537 -37.90 -17.82 -3.33
C VAL A 537 -39.03 -18.66 -3.90
N LYS A 538 -38.73 -19.84 -4.43
CA LYS A 538 -39.74 -20.78 -4.94
C LYS A 538 -40.24 -21.73 -3.86
N VAL A 539 -41.56 -21.91 -3.82
CA VAL A 539 -42.23 -23.00 -3.10
C VAL A 539 -42.74 -23.98 -4.15
N VAL A 540 -42.34 -25.24 -4.03
CA VAL A 540 -42.67 -26.31 -4.96
C VAL A 540 -43.70 -27.23 -4.34
N ARG A 541 -44.68 -27.63 -5.15
CA ARG A 541 -45.67 -28.67 -4.88
C ARG A 541 -45.25 -29.93 -5.63
N THR A 542 -44.94 -30.99 -4.90
CA THR A 542 -44.48 -32.29 -5.42
C THR A 542 -45.51 -33.39 -5.19
N SER A 543 -45.33 -34.56 -5.80
CA SER A 543 -46.19 -35.76 -5.66
C SER A 543 -47.63 -35.62 -6.18
N GLY A 544 -48.07 -34.46 -6.69
CA GLY A 544 -49.36 -34.27 -7.36
C GLY A 544 -49.86 -32.81 -7.33
N ALA A 545 -50.76 -32.45 -8.26
CA ALA A 545 -51.19 -31.05 -8.48
C ALA A 545 -52.71 -30.82 -8.34
N ARG A 546 -53.43 -31.79 -7.76
CA ARG A 546 -54.91 -31.82 -7.77
C ARG A 546 -55.56 -30.90 -6.73
N GLY A 547 -56.49 -30.07 -7.17
CA GLY A 547 -57.27 -29.15 -6.34
C GLY A 547 -56.54 -27.87 -5.92
N VAL A 548 -57.31 -26.89 -5.41
CA VAL A 548 -56.79 -25.57 -5.02
C VAL A 548 -56.34 -25.58 -3.55
N VAL A 549 -55.10 -25.15 -3.29
CA VAL A 549 -54.47 -25.22 -1.95
C VAL A 549 -53.91 -23.86 -1.52
N LEU A 550 -54.23 -23.46 -0.29
CA LEU A 550 -53.68 -22.26 0.37
C LEU A 550 -52.51 -22.62 1.29
N VAL A 551 -51.34 -22.00 1.07
CA VAL A 551 -50.12 -22.19 1.88
C VAL A 551 -49.70 -20.86 2.53
N PRO A 552 -49.88 -20.66 3.84
CA PRO A 552 -49.45 -19.44 4.52
C PRO A 552 -47.91 -19.39 4.64
N TYR A 553 -47.32 -18.20 4.59
CA TYR A 553 -45.88 -17.98 4.81
C TYR A 553 -45.59 -16.72 5.62
N LYS A 554 -44.44 -16.68 6.28
CA LYS A 554 -43.94 -15.54 7.08
C LYS A 554 -42.41 -15.49 7.06
N THR A 555 -41.84 -14.29 7.10
CA THR A 555 -40.44 -14.07 7.50
C THR A 555 -40.29 -14.08 9.02
N THR A 556 -39.09 -14.43 9.50
CA THR A 556 -38.69 -14.41 10.90
C THR A 556 -37.23 -13.99 11.02
N GLU A 557 -36.96 -13.06 11.93
CA GLU A 557 -35.63 -12.48 12.15
C GLU A 557 -34.61 -13.53 12.63
N GLY A 558 -33.35 -13.38 12.21
CA GLY A 558 -32.23 -14.22 12.61
C GLY A 558 -31.14 -13.37 13.27
N THR A 559 -29.97 -13.26 12.63
CA THR A 559 -29.02 -12.16 12.91
C THR A 559 -29.32 -10.91 12.07
N ALA A 560 -29.97 -11.08 10.92
CA ALA A 560 -30.58 -10.01 10.15
C ALA A 560 -31.93 -9.62 10.76
N LYS A 561 -32.25 -8.33 10.71
CA LYS A 561 -33.50 -7.74 11.23
C LYS A 561 -34.45 -7.32 10.11
N GLY A 562 -35.74 -7.40 10.43
CA GLY A 562 -36.80 -6.90 9.57
C GLY A 562 -36.98 -5.40 9.66
N GLY A 563 -38.20 -4.93 9.36
CA GLY A 563 -38.59 -3.53 9.46
C GLY A 563 -37.90 -2.56 8.49
N GLY A 564 -37.14 -3.06 7.52
CA GLY A 564 -36.38 -2.23 6.58
C GLY A 564 -34.98 -1.83 7.07
N GLU A 565 -34.37 -2.61 7.98
CA GLU A 565 -32.94 -2.53 8.27
C GLU A 565 -32.17 -3.40 7.25
N ASP A 566 -32.33 -4.72 7.28
CA ASP A 566 -31.63 -5.66 6.37
C ASP A 566 -32.56 -6.25 5.29
N PHE A 567 -33.83 -6.46 5.65
CA PHE A 567 -34.87 -6.93 4.75
C PHE A 567 -36.25 -6.34 5.14
N GLU A 568 -37.19 -6.37 4.20
CA GLU A 568 -38.59 -6.04 4.47
C GLU A 568 -39.39 -7.28 4.91
N ASP A 569 -40.08 -7.18 6.05
CA ASP A 569 -40.91 -8.26 6.57
C ASP A 569 -42.08 -8.59 5.64
N THR A 570 -42.14 -9.83 5.17
CA THR A 570 -43.21 -10.33 4.32
C THR A 570 -44.02 -11.41 5.02
N LEU A 571 -45.34 -11.29 4.93
CA LEU A 571 -46.30 -12.25 5.46
C LEU A 571 -47.48 -12.34 4.50
N GLY A 572 -47.85 -13.56 4.11
CA GLY A 572 -48.86 -13.77 3.09
C GLY A 572 -49.38 -15.20 3.03
N VAL A 573 -50.16 -15.48 1.99
CA VAL A 573 -50.67 -16.81 1.66
C VAL A 573 -50.48 -17.00 0.17
N LEU A 574 -49.85 -18.11 -0.21
CA LEU A 574 -49.78 -18.58 -1.60
C LEU A 574 -51.06 -19.36 -1.90
N GLU A 575 -51.69 -19.04 -3.03
CA GLU A 575 -52.85 -19.76 -3.55
C GLU A 575 -52.39 -20.54 -4.77
N PHE A 576 -52.27 -21.86 -4.63
CA PHE A 576 -51.96 -22.77 -5.73
C PHE A 576 -53.25 -23.23 -6.39
N ASP A 577 -53.39 -22.94 -7.68
CA ASP A 577 -54.52 -23.40 -8.49
C ASP A 577 -54.42 -24.92 -8.78
N ASN A 578 -55.45 -25.49 -9.43
CA ASN A 578 -55.37 -26.83 -9.99
C ASN A 578 -54.27 -26.87 -11.07
N ASP A 579 -53.49 -27.97 -11.10
CA ASP A 579 -52.35 -28.18 -12.01
C ASP A 579 -51.17 -27.21 -11.79
N GLU A 580 -51.23 -26.36 -10.75
CA GLU A 580 -50.13 -25.44 -10.41
C GLU A 580 -49.14 -26.07 -9.44
N ILE A 581 -47.88 -26.13 -9.88
CA ILE A 581 -46.77 -26.82 -9.19
C ILE A 581 -45.75 -25.90 -8.51
N VAL A 582 -45.67 -24.61 -8.86
CA VAL A 582 -44.67 -23.67 -8.32
C VAL A 582 -45.27 -22.28 -8.11
N LYS A 583 -44.99 -21.66 -6.96
CA LYS A 583 -45.21 -20.23 -6.69
C LYS A 583 -43.94 -19.57 -6.16
N THR A 584 -43.77 -18.28 -6.43
CA THR A 584 -42.65 -17.47 -5.94
C THR A 584 -43.08 -16.50 -4.84
N ILE A 585 -42.26 -16.38 -3.80
CA ILE A 585 -42.32 -15.35 -2.77
C ILE A 585 -41.24 -14.31 -3.12
N GLN A 586 -41.62 -13.04 -3.18
CA GLN A 586 -40.69 -11.92 -3.40
C GLN A 586 -40.39 -11.23 -2.07
N ILE A 587 -39.10 -11.02 -1.76
CA ILE A 587 -38.64 -10.35 -0.54
C ILE A 587 -37.63 -9.26 -0.94
N ASN A 588 -37.77 -8.07 -0.38
CA ASN A 588 -36.84 -6.97 -0.59
C ASN A 588 -35.69 -7.06 0.44
N ILE A 589 -34.47 -7.22 -0.06
CA ILE A 589 -33.19 -7.13 0.66
C ILE A 589 -32.66 -5.71 0.48
N ILE A 590 -32.15 -5.12 1.57
CA ILE A 590 -31.65 -3.76 1.58
C ILE A 590 -30.13 -3.79 1.67
N ASP A 591 -29.47 -3.01 0.82
CA ASP A 591 -28.03 -2.71 0.88
C ASP A 591 -27.84 -1.47 1.78
N ASP A 592 -27.25 -1.65 2.96
CA ASP A 592 -26.96 -0.58 3.93
C ASP A 592 -25.56 0.06 3.73
N GLU A 593 -24.79 -0.46 2.77
CA GLU A 593 -23.39 -0.13 2.51
C GLU A 593 -22.49 -0.19 3.78
N GLU A 594 -22.78 -1.04 4.78
CA GLU A 594 -21.91 -1.23 5.96
C GLU A 594 -21.11 -2.55 5.89
N TYR A 595 -19.91 -2.56 6.50
CA TYR A 595 -19.06 -3.76 6.52
C TYR A 595 -19.46 -4.65 7.69
N GLU A 596 -20.13 -5.76 7.38
CA GLU A 596 -20.67 -6.66 8.38
C GLU A 596 -20.37 -8.14 8.07
N LYS A 597 -20.55 -8.98 9.10
CA LYS A 597 -20.44 -10.44 8.93
C LYS A 597 -21.75 -10.98 8.38
N ASN A 598 -21.65 -12.01 7.52
CA ASN A 598 -22.79 -12.73 6.94
C ASN A 598 -23.99 -12.78 7.88
N LYS A 599 -25.03 -12.03 7.52
CA LYS A 599 -26.30 -11.93 8.25
C LYS A 599 -27.23 -13.05 7.79
N ASN A 600 -28.11 -13.56 8.66
CA ASN A 600 -29.12 -14.54 8.27
C ASN A 600 -30.52 -14.18 8.76
N PHE A 601 -31.54 -14.55 7.99
CA PHE A 601 -32.93 -14.56 8.42
C PHE A 601 -33.60 -15.86 7.95
N PHE A 602 -34.84 -16.07 8.36
CA PHE A 602 -35.56 -17.30 8.03
C PHE A 602 -36.93 -17.05 7.42
N LEU A 603 -37.29 -17.85 6.42
CA LEU A 603 -38.61 -17.89 5.80
C LEU A 603 -39.29 -19.23 6.14
N GLU A 604 -40.53 -19.19 6.64
CA GLU A 604 -41.25 -20.38 7.12
C GLU A 604 -42.62 -20.47 6.43
N ILE A 605 -42.93 -21.65 5.86
CA ILE A 605 -44.28 -21.99 5.37
C ILE A 605 -45.07 -22.75 6.45
N GLY A 606 -46.37 -22.50 6.52
CA GLY A 606 -47.30 -23.15 7.45
C GLY A 606 -48.21 -24.18 6.79
N GLU A 607 -49.05 -24.84 7.59
CA GLU A 607 -49.88 -25.97 7.16
C GLU A 607 -50.78 -25.64 5.93
N PRO A 608 -50.70 -26.42 4.83
CA PRO A 608 -51.49 -26.21 3.63
C PRO A 608 -52.98 -26.54 3.87
N GLN A 609 -53.88 -25.79 3.23
CA GLN A 609 -55.32 -25.94 3.37
C GLN A 609 -56.00 -26.10 2.00
N LEU A 610 -56.55 -27.29 1.75
CA LEU A 610 -57.36 -27.59 0.56
C LEU A 610 -58.69 -26.82 0.60
N LEU A 611 -59.09 -26.25 -0.54
CA LEU A 611 -60.40 -25.61 -0.75
C LEU A 611 -61.34 -26.52 -1.54
N GLU A 612 -62.47 -26.91 -0.95
CA GLU A 612 -63.53 -27.63 -1.67
C GLU A 612 -64.53 -26.67 -2.34
N MET A 613 -64.90 -26.96 -3.59
CA MET A 613 -66.00 -26.29 -4.28
C MET A 613 -67.36 -26.84 -3.82
N SER A 614 -68.15 -26.02 -3.13
CA SER A 614 -69.56 -26.30 -2.88
C SER A 614 -70.40 -25.93 -4.10
N GLU A 615 -70.69 -26.88 -4.99
CA GLU A 615 -71.68 -26.66 -6.07
C GLU A 615 -73.02 -26.13 -5.51
N ARG A 616 -73.55 -25.06 -6.11
CA ARG A 616 -74.94 -24.67 -5.94
C ARG A 616 -75.60 -24.31 -7.28
N LYS A 617 -76.78 -24.90 -7.50
CA LYS A 617 -77.68 -24.50 -8.57
C LYS A 617 -78.08 -23.02 -8.44
N GLY A 618 -77.55 -22.20 -9.34
CA GLY A 618 -78.14 -20.92 -9.72
C GLY A 618 -77.59 -19.66 -9.05
N GLY A 619 -76.59 -19.06 -9.68
CA GLY A 619 -76.45 -17.62 -9.85
C GLY A 619 -76.12 -16.77 -8.62
N GLY A 620 -74.82 -16.46 -8.45
CA GLY A 620 -74.38 -15.22 -7.82
C GLY A 620 -73.46 -15.37 -6.61
N GLN A 621 -72.16 -15.23 -6.88
CA GLN A 621 -71.07 -14.96 -5.93
C GLN A 621 -70.66 -16.12 -5.01
N ASP A 622 -69.43 -16.60 -5.20
CA ASP A 622 -68.91 -17.82 -4.61
C ASP A 622 -68.57 -17.64 -3.12
N ILE A 623 -68.94 -18.63 -2.31
CA ILE A 623 -68.70 -18.65 -0.86
C ILE A 623 -67.94 -19.92 -0.51
N TYR A 624 -66.63 -19.77 -0.33
CA TYR A 624 -65.74 -20.84 0.13
C TYR A 624 -66.08 -21.28 1.56
N ARG A 625 -66.08 -22.59 1.82
CA ARG A 625 -66.32 -23.15 3.17
C ARG A 625 -65.12 -23.92 3.65
N LYS A 626 -64.49 -23.44 4.72
CA LYS A 626 -63.34 -24.09 5.37
C LYS A 626 -63.71 -25.46 5.94
N VAL A 627 -62.96 -26.50 5.57
CA VAL A 627 -63.00 -27.82 6.20
C VAL A 627 -62.33 -27.71 7.57
N GLN A 628 -63.12 -27.52 8.63
CA GLN A 628 -62.58 -27.32 9.97
C GLN A 628 -62.51 -28.65 10.73
N GLY A 629 -61.31 -29.25 10.77
CA GLY A 629 -60.99 -30.35 11.68
C GLY A 629 -61.27 -29.97 13.13
N ARG A 630 -61.86 -30.90 13.90
CA ARG A 630 -62.43 -30.64 15.22
C ARG A 630 -61.36 -30.75 16.32
N GLY A 631 -60.74 -29.62 16.73
CA GLY A 631 -59.83 -29.57 17.88
C GLY A 631 -59.62 -28.15 18.43
N CYS A 632 -59.83 -27.97 19.75
CA CYS A 632 -59.64 -26.77 20.61
C CYS A 632 -59.14 -25.45 19.96
N SER A 633 -59.77 -24.28 20.16
CA SER A 633 -60.63 -23.82 21.27
C SER A 633 -61.44 -22.54 20.85
N SER A 634 -62.42 -22.01 21.59
CA SER A 634 -62.95 -22.40 22.92
C SER A 634 -64.42 -22.00 23.14
N SER A 635 -65.08 -22.72 24.06
CA SER A 635 -66.31 -22.38 24.81
C SER A 635 -67.41 -21.49 24.20
N SER A 636 -68.51 -22.11 23.77
CA SER A 636 -69.86 -21.73 24.25
C SER A 636 -70.79 -22.95 24.31
N ILE A 637 -71.65 -23.02 25.32
CA ILE A 637 -72.46 -24.20 25.65
C ILE A 637 -73.85 -24.10 25.01
N VAL A 638 -74.23 -25.10 24.20
CA VAL A 638 -75.64 -25.52 24.05
C VAL A 638 -75.66 -27.05 23.92
N ASN A 639 -76.35 -27.72 24.84
CA ASN A 639 -76.59 -29.17 24.78
C ASN A 639 -77.77 -29.48 23.84
N ILE A 640 -77.58 -30.40 22.90
CA ILE A 640 -78.62 -31.33 22.44
C ILE A 640 -78.00 -32.73 22.36
N THR A 641 -78.79 -33.74 22.70
CA THR A 641 -78.43 -35.12 23.06
C THR A 641 -78.12 -36.05 21.88
N ASP A 642 -77.27 -37.03 22.18
CA ASP A 642 -77.06 -38.36 21.58
C ASP A 642 -77.94 -38.79 20.39
N ALA A 643 -77.29 -39.24 19.31
CA ALA A 643 -77.77 -40.29 18.41
C ALA A 643 -76.60 -40.94 17.62
N ASP A 644 -76.40 -42.24 17.88
CA ASP A 644 -75.90 -43.30 16.98
C ASP A 644 -74.48 -43.22 16.35
N ASP A 645 -73.54 -43.97 16.96
CA ASP A 645 -72.38 -44.55 16.28
C ASP A 645 -72.82 -45.75 15.42
N GLU A 646 -72.67 -45.67 14.09
CA GLU A 646 -72.73 -46.86 13.21
C GLU A 646 -71.31 -47.41 12.93
N LEU A 647 -71.18 -48.73 13.01
CA LEU A 647 -69.93 -49.44 12.71
C LEU A 647 -69.63 -49.43 11.20
N LEU A 648 -68.66 -48.61 10.80
CA LEU A 648 -68.04 -48.65 9.47
C LEU A 648 -67.40 -50.02 9.21
N THR A 649 -67.47 -50.49 7.96
CA THR A 649 -66.79 -51.73 7.57
C THR A 649 -65.30 -51.49 7.41
N LYS A 650 -64.47 -52.52 7.65
CA LYS A 650 -63.01 -52.42 7.48
C LYS A 650 -62.58 -51.93 6.09
N LYS A 651 -63.38 -52.18 5.05
CA LYS A 651 -63.10 -51.72 3.68
C LYS A 651 -63.32 -50.21 3.52
N GLU A 652 -64.40 -49.67 4.09
CA GLU A 652 -64.65 -48.22 4.15
C GLU A 652 -63.64 -47.50 5.06
N GLU A 653 -63.13 -48.17 6.09
CA GLU A 653 -62.06 -47.66 6.95
C GLU A 653 -60.69 -47.65 6.24
N GLU A 654 -60.40 -48.67 5.42
CA GLU A 654 -59.23 -48.70 4.53
C GLU A 654 -59.34 -47.62 3.44
N GLU A 655 -60.48 -47.52 2.75
CA GLU A 655 -60.76 -46.51 1.72
C GLU A 655 -60.72 -45.08 2.27
N ARG A 656 -61.18 -44.85 3.51
CA ARG A 656 -60.99 -43.56 4.20
C ARG A 656 -59.54 -43.28 4.56
N ARG A 657 -58.75 -44.28 4.98
CA ARG A 657 -57.31 -44.07 5.24
C ARG A 657 -56.56 -43.75 3.95
N ILE A 658 -56.93 -44.36 2.83
CA ILE A 658 -56.38 -44.05 1.50
C ILE A 658 -56.78 -42.63 1.08
N ALA A 659 -58.04 -42.22 1.27
CA ALA A 659 -58.46 -40.84 1.03
C ALA A 659 -57.80 -39.81 1.98
N GLU A 660 -57.51 -40.18 3.24
CA GLU A 660 -56.76 -39.34 4.18
C GLU A 660 -55.28 -39.19 3.82
N LEU A 661 -54.68 -40.15 3.12
CA LEU A 661 -53.34 -40.02 2.52
C LEU A 661 -53.32 -39.03 1.35
N GLY A 662 -54.47 -38.80 0.69
CA GLY A 662 -54.62 -37.86 -0.44
C GLY A 662 -54.65 -36.36 -0.07
N ARG A 663 -54.51 -35.99 1.20
CA ARG A 663 -54.57 -34.58 1.66
C ARG A 663 -53.25 -33.84 1.38
N PRO A 664 -53.26 -32.50 1.19
CA PRO A 664 -52.01 -31.75 1.04
C PRO A 664 -51.20 -31.77 2.33
N MET A 665 -49.87 -31.87 2.21
CA MET A 665 -48.95 -31.99 3.34
C MET A 665 -47.72 -31.07 3.18
N LEU A 666 -47.01 -30.84 4.28
CA LEU A 666 -45.70 -30.18 4.24
C LEU A 666 -44.61 -31.23 3.95
N GLY A 667 -43.64 -30.86 3.11
CA GLY A 667 -42.47 -31.69 2.78
C GLY A 667 -41.32 -31.51 3.77
N GLU A 668 -40.11 -31.85 3.33
CA GLU A 668 -38.91 -31.84 4.17
C GLU A 668 -38.45 -30.42 4.56
N ASN A 669 -38.43 -29.48 3.59
CA ASN A 669 -37.95 -28.11 3.81
C ASN A 669 -39.13 -27.16 4.08
N VAL A 670 -39.57 -27.11 5.34
CA VAL A 670 -40.63 -26.19 5.83
C VAL A 670 -40.07 -24.80 6.20
N LYS A 671 -38.77 -24.72 6.43
CA LYS A 671 -38.06 -23.51 6.86
C LYS A 671 -36.79 -23.34 6.03
N LEU A 672 -36.66 -22.20 5.36
CA LEU A 672 -35.49 -21.78 4.61
C LEU A 672 -34.64 -20.82 5.45
N GLU A 673 -33.32 -21.03 5.49
CA GLU A 673 -32.35 -20.06 5.98
C GLU A 673 -31.80 -19.23 4.80
N VAL A 674 -31.97 -17.92 4.86
CA VAL A 674 -31.41 -16.99 3.87
C VAL A 674 -30.18 -16.35 4.48
N ILE A 675 -29.03 -16.54 3.84
CA ILE A 675 -27.74 -15.95 4.23
C ILE A 675 -27.46 -14.78 3.29
N ILE A 676 -27.39 -13.58 3.84
CA ILE A 676 -26.97 -12.36 3.13
C ILE A 676 -25.43 -12.31 3.20
N GLU A 677 -24.81 -12.35 2.02
CA GLU A 677 -23.36 -12.20 1.83
C GLU A 677 -23.02 -10.82 1.26
N GLU A 678 -21.84 -10.33 1.63
CA GLU A 678 -21.26 -9.09 1.11
C GLU A 678 -21.07 -9.15 -0.42
N SER A 679 -21.26 -8.02 -1.10
CA SER A 679 -21.03 -7.87 -2.54
C SER A 679 -19.59 -8.24 -2.91
N TYR A 680 -19.43 -9.32 -3.67
CA TYR A 680 -18.13 -9.87 -4.10
C TYR A 680 -17.24 -8.84 -4.83
N GLU A 681 -17.85 -7.87 -5.52
CA GLU A 681 -17.14 -6.76 -6.17
C GLU A 681 -16.54 -5.76 -5.17
N PHE A 682 -17.30 -5.38 -4.13
CA PHE A 682 -16.82 -4.49 -3.07
C PHE A 682 -15.69 -5.16 -2.27
N LYS A 683 -15.86 -6.43 -1.91
CA LYS A 683 -14.85 -7.22 -1.20
C LYS A 683 -13.54 -7.32 -1.98
N ASN A 684 -13.60 -7.62 -3.28
CA ASN A 684 -12.42 -7.69 -4.14
C ASN A 684 -11.75 -6.33 -4.37
N THR A 685 -12.50 -5.23 -4.45
CA THR A 685 -11.93 -3.88 -4.62
C THR A 685 -11.26 -3.40 -3.33
N VAL A 686 -11.86 -3.66 -2.17
CA VAL A 686 -11.28 -3.42 -0.84
C VAL A 686 -10.00 -4.26 -0.63
N ASP A 687 -10.01 -5.57 -0.90
CA ASP A 687 -8.80 -6.41 -0.77
C ASP A 687 -7.70 -6.05 -1.80
N LYS A 688 -8.05 -5.50 -2.98
CA LYS A 688 -7.07 -4.88 -3.90
C LYS A 688 -6.41 -3.63 -3.30
N LEU A 689 -7.18 -2.77 -2.64
CA LEU A 689 -6.72 -1.55 -1.94
C LEU A 689 -5.83 -1.86 -0.72
N ILE A 690 -6.17 -2.90 0.05
CA ILE A 690 -5.45 -3.28 1.28
C ILE A 690 -4.08 -3.90 1.00
N LYS A 691 -3.76 -4.25 -0.26
CA LYS A 691 -2.50 -4.90 -0.65
C LYS A 691 -1.30 -3.94 -0.52
N LYS A 692 -0.89 -3.71 0.74
CA LYS A 692 0.04 -2.67 1.24
C LYS A 692 1.13 -2.30 0.23
N THR A 693 0.86 -1.28 -0.56
CA THR A 693 1.83 -0.68 -1.49
C THR A 693 2.95 -0.06 -0.66
N ASN A 694 4.11 -0.72 -0.62
CA ASN A 694 5.23 -0.28 0.19
C ASN A 694 5.78 1.04 -0.38
N LEU A 695 5.71 2.13 0.40
CA LEU A 695 6.23 3.46 0.05
C LEU A 695 7.67 3.44 -0.51
N ALA A 696 8.51 2.52 -0.03
CA ALA A 696 9.89 2.37 -0.53
C ALA A 696 9.96 1.88 -1.99
N LEU A 697 8.96 1.10 -2.43
CA LEU A 697 8.79 0.64 -3.81
C LEU A 697 8.28 1.77 -4.71
N LEU A 698 7.64 2.80 -4.13
CA LEU A 698 7.21 4.04 -4.80
C LEU A 698 8.36 5.02 -5.06
N VAL A 699 9.35 5.06 -4.17
CA VAL A 699 10.57 5.90 -4.30
C VAL A 699 11.66 5.18 -5.10
N GLY A 700 11.61 3.85 -5.14
CA GLY A 700 12.45 3.02 -5.99
C GLY A 700 12.23 3.25 -7.49
N THR A 701 13.15 2.72 -8.27
CA THR A 701 13.00 2.53 -9.73
C THR A 701 13.35 1.10 -10.06
N ASN A 702 12.49 0.47 -10.85
CA ASN A 702 12.49 -0.99 -11.01
C ASN A 702 13.15 -1.39 -12.33
N SER A 703 13.23 -0.45 -13.29
CA SER A 703 13.89 -0.68 -14.58
C SER A 703 14.70 0.51 -15.09
N TRP A 704 15.72 0.18 -15.89
CA TRP A 704 16.50 1.15 -16.67
C TRP A 704 15.65 1.96 -17.66
N ARG A 705 14.65 1.31 -18.28
CA ARG A 705 13.72 1.95 -19.24
C ARG A 705 12.94 3.08 -18.56
N GLU A 706 12.43 2.81 -17.38
CA GLU A 706 11.72 3.77 -16.52
C GLU A 706 12.64 4.95 -16.15
N GLN A 707 13.88 4.69 -15.68
CA GLN A 707 14.82 5.77 -15.38
C GLN A 707 15.15 6.68 -16.59
N PHE A 708 15.36 6.13 -17.78
CA PHE A 708 15.62 6.92 -18.98
C PHE A 708 14.39 7.69 -19.46
N MET A 709 13.19 7.11 -19.34
CA MET A 709 11.94 7.80 -19.64
C MET A 709 11.73 8.97 -18.68
N ASP A 710 11.87 8.74 -17.38
CA ASP A 710 11.80 9.74 -16.30
C ASP A 710 12.81 10.89 -16.47
N ALA A 711 14.00 10.58 -16.99
CA ALA A 711 15.03 11.58 -17.25
C ALA A 711 14.66 12.56 -18.38
N ILE A 712 13.81 12.13 -19.32
CA ILE A 712 13.44 12.87 -20.55
C ILE A 712 12.05 13.51 -20.42
N THR A 713 11.14 12.94 -19.60
CA THR A 713 9.82 13.53 -19.36
C THR A 713 9.90 14.77 -18.46
N VAL A 714 9.07 15.77 -18.79
CA VAL A 714 8.72 16.87 -17.88
C VAL A 714 7.36 16.54 -17.28
N SER A 715 7.20 16.72 -15.97
CA SER A 715 5.90 16.64 -15.31
C SER A 715 5.63 17.97 -14.63
N SER A 716 4.41 18.49 -14.73
CA SER A 716 4.02 19.71 -14.04
C SER A 716 4.18 19.54 -12.54
N GLY A 717 4.87 20.50 -11.92
CA GLY A 717 5.02 20.58 -10.48
C GLY A 717 4.22 21.77 -9.99
N ASP A 718 2.97 21.55 -9.60
CA ASP A 718 2.26 22.56 -8.84
C ASP A 718 1.63 22.05 -7.55
N ASN A 719 1.57 23.01 -6.65
CA ASN A 719 1.59 22.94 -5.20
C ASN A 719 0.23 22.58 -4.59
N ASP A 720 0.24 22.51 -3.26
CA ASP A 720 -0.87 22.14 -2.37
C ASP A 720 -2.02 23.18 -2.35
N ASP A 721 -2.67 23.44 -3.48
CA ASP A 721 -3.97 24.14 -3.54
C ASP A 721 -5.08 23.11 -3.85
N ASP A 722 -6.04 22.97 -2.93
CA ASP A 722 -7.13 21.98 -2.91
C ASP A 722 -8.27 22.28 -3.91
N ASP A 723 -7.95 22.78 -5.11
CA ASP A 723 -8.97 23.13 -6.12
C ASP A 723 -9.22 21.98 -7.12
N GLU A 724 -10.52 21.79 -7.39
CA GLU A 724 -11.15 20.75 -8.21
C GLU A 724 -10.74 20.77 -9.70
N CYS A 725 -11.14 19.70 -10.42
CA CYS A 725 -11.19 19.55 -11.89
C CYS A 725 -9.89 19.29 -12.68
N ASP A 726 -9.63 18.01 -12.97
CA ASP A 726 -9.56 17.39 -14.32
C ASP A 726 -8.80 18.04 -15.50
N GLU A 727 -7.90 18.99 -15.29
CA GLU A 727 -6.89 19.32 -16.30
C GLU A 727 -5.46 19.04 -15.80
N GLU A 728 -4.73 18.20 -16.55
CA GLU A 728 -3.26 18.14 -16.48
C GLU A 728 -2.69 19.53 -16.83
N LYS A 729 -2.59 20.42 -15.83
CA LYS A 729 -1.96 21.74 -15.99
C LYS A 729 -0.61 21.53 -16.67
N THR A 730 -0.45 22.11 -17.86
CA THR A 730 0.80 22.01 -18.61
C THR A 730 1.98 22.56 -17.80
N PRO A 731 3.20 21.99 -17.91
CA PRO A 731 4.32 22.40 -17.07
C PRO A 731 4.65 23.88 -17.22
N SER A 732 5.06 24.52 -16.13
CA SER A 732 5.42 25.93 -16.16
C SER A 732 6.64 26.15 -17.06
N CYS A 733 6.75 27.33 -17.69
CA CYS A 733 7.97 27.73 -18.40
C CYS A 733 9.23 27.60 -17.52
N PHE A 734 9.09 27.77 -16.21
CA PHE A 734 10.17 27.54 -15.25
C PHE A 734 10.57 26.05 -15.15
N ASP A 735 9.61 25.13 -15.15
CA ASP A 735 9.85 23.68 -15.11
C ASP A 735 10.61 23.21 -16.35
N TYR A 736 10.25 23.73 -17.53
CA TYR A 736 10.97 23.45 -18.78
C TYR A 736 12.41 23.98 -18.75
N VAL A 737 12.66 25.17 -18.19
CA VAL A 737 14.03 25.72 -18.02
C VAL A 737 14.83 24.89 -17.02
N MET A 738 14.25 24.52 -15.88
CA MET A 738 14.89 23.66 -14.88
C MET A 738 15.15 22.25 -15.43
N HIS A 739 14.23 21.68 -16.21
CA HIS A 739 14.46 20.43 -16.92
C HIS A 739 15.61 20.56 -17.92
N PHE A 740 15.65 21.60 -18.76
CA PHE A 740 16.74 21.81 -19.72
C PHE A 740 18.12 21.94 -19.04
N LEU A 741 18.20 22.64 -17.91
CA LEU A 741 19.45 22.74 -17.13
C LEU A 741 19.85 21.40 -16.48
N THR A 742 18.88 20.57 -16.09
CA THR A 742 19.12 19.30 -15.38
C THR A 742 19.21 18.07 -16.28
N VAL A 743 18.76 18.13 -17.54
CA VAL A 743 18.64 16.95 -18.43
C VAL A 743 19.97 16.24 -18.64
N PHE A 744 21.09 16.97 -18.73
CA PHE A 744 22.43 16.40 -18.80
C PHE A 744 22.72 15.50 -17.57
N TRP A 745 22.46 16.01 -16.36
CA TRP A 745 22.63 15.27 -15.12
C TRP A 745 21.64 14.12 -14.99
N LYS A 746 20.37 14.32 -15.36
CA LYS A 746 19.34 13.26 -15.34
C LYS A 746 19.73 12.09 -16.26
N LEU A 747 20.16 12.36 -17.49
CA LEU A 747 20.61 11.34 -18.44
C LEU A 747 21.92 10.67 -17.98
N LEU A 748 22.85 11.42 -17.38
CA LEU A 748 24.08 10.84 -16.83
C LEU A 748 23.81 9.93 -15.63
N PHE A 749 22.87 10.29 -14.75
CA PHE A 749 22.55 9.51 -13.56
C PHE A 749 21.48 8.43 -13.80
N ALA A 750 20.81 8.44 -14.95
CA ALA A 750 20.14 7.25 -15.50
C ALA A 750 21.12 6.13 -15.89
N LEU A 751 22.45 6.37 -15.79
CA LEU A 751 23.49 5.32 -15.85
C LEU A 751 23.78 4.64 -14.50
N VAL A 752 23.03 4.97 -13.45
CA VAL A 752 23.14 4.33 -12.12
C VAL A 752 22.18 3.15 -12.05
N PRO A 753 22.58 1.97 -11.52
CA PRO A 753 21.70 0.81 -11.40
C PRO A 753 20.36 1.13 -10.72
N PRO A 754 19.23 0.60 -11.22
CA PRO A 754 17.92 0.59 -10.55
C PRO A 754 18.02 0.12 -9.11
N THR A 755 17.17 0.66 -8.24
CA THR A 755 17.21 0.39 -6.80
C THR A 755 16.82 -1.05 -6.46
N ASP A 756 16.06 -1.72 -7.31
CA ASP A 756 15.75 -3.15 -7.14
C ASP A 756 16.99 -4.05 -7.30
N MET A 757 18.02 -3.61 -8.03
CA MET A 757 19.23 -4.40 -8.24
C MET A 757 20.02 -4.59 -6.94
N LEU A 758 20.16 -5.86 -6.53
CA LEU A 758 20.78 -6.27 -5.25
C LEU A 758 20.12 -5.60 -4.02
N ASN A 759 18.80 -5.41 -4.06
CA ASN A 759 18.01 -4.81 -2.97
C ASN A 759 18.59 -3.46 -2.50
N GLY A 760 18.89 -2.57 -3.44
CA GLY A 760 19.43 -1.22 -3.23
C GLY A 760 20.95 -1.11 -3.22
N TRP A 761 21.68 -2.18 -2.88
CA TRP A 761 23.13 -2.11 -2.65
C TRP A 761 23.95 -1.76 -3.91
N ALA A 762 23.51 -2.16 -5.11
CA ALA A 762 24.18 -1.78 -6.36
C ALA A 762 24.11 -0.26 -6.59
N CYS A 763 22.90 0.31 -6.45
CA CYS A 763 22.65 1.74 -6.58
C CYS A 763 23.42 2.55 -5.52
N PHE A 764 23.45 2.07 -4.27
CA PHE A 764 24.17 2.69 -3.15
C PHE A 764 25.66 2.88 -3.46
N VAL A 765 26.36 1.83 -3.89
CA VAL A 765 27.82 1.85 -4.13
C VAL A 765 28.20 2.66 -5.36
N VAL A 766 27.39 2.63 -6.42
CA VAL A 766 27.63 3.47 -7.60
C VAL A 766 27.35 4.94 -7.29
N SER A 767 26.24 5.26 -6.63
CA SER A 767 25.86 6.64 -6.29
C SER A 767 26.88 7.30 -5.35
N ILE A 768 27.33 6.63 -4.29
CA ILE A 768 28.33 7.19 -3.37
C ILE A 768 29.67 7.46 -4.07
N SER A 769 30.05 6.62 -5.05
CA SER A 769 31.25 6.81 -5.86
C SER A 769 31.14 8.03 -6.78
N VAL A 770 29.98 8.23 -7.40
CA VAL A 770 29.69 9.41 -8.23
C VAL A 770 29.63 10.68 -7.39
N ILE A 771 29.01 10.66 -6.21
CA ILE A 771 29.03 11.79 -5.26
C ILE A 771 30.49 12.13 -4.87
N GLY A 772 31.33 11.13 -4.61
CA GLY A 772 32.76 11.32 -4.32
C GLY A 772 33.52 12.03 -5.46
N LEU A 773 33.23 11.67 -6.71
CA LEU A 773 33.82 12.33 -7.88
C LEU A 773 33.33 13.78 -8.05
N LEU A 774 32.03 14.04 -7.90
CA LEU A 774 31.46 15.39 -8.04
C LEU A 774 31.91 16.31 -6.90
N THR A 775 32.00 15.81 -5.66
CA THR A 775 32.49 16.58 -4.50
C THR A 775 33.98 16.92 -4.62
N ALA A 776 34.80 16.05 -5.20
CA ALA A 776 36.18 16.38 -5.57
C ALA A 776 36.25 17.60 -6.50
N VAL A 777 35.44 17.61 -7.56
CA VAL A 777 35.35 18.73 -8.52
C VAL A 777 34.81 20.00 -7.86
N ILE A 778 33.82 19.89 -6.96
CA ILE A 778 33.31 21.03 -6.18
C ILE A 778 34.39 21.62 -5.26
N GLY A 779 35.18 20.77 -4.59
CA GLY A 779 36.29 21.22 -3.74
C GLY A 779 37.32 22.03 -4.52
N ASP A 780 37.70 21.54 -5.71
CA ASP A 780 38.60 22.27 -6.62
C ASP A 780 37.99 23.59 -7.10
N LEU A 781 36.73 23.58 -7.56
CA LEU A 781 36.03 24.81 -7.99
C LEU A 781 35.92 25.83 -6.85
N ALA A 782 35.72 25.38 -5.60
CA ALA A 782 35.63 26.24 -4.43
C ALA A 782 36.98 26.89 -4.06
N SER A 783 38.09 26.13 -4.08
CA SER A 783 39.42 26.69 -3.83
C SER A 783 39.88 27.60 -4.98
N HIS A 784 39.60 27.24 -6.24
CA HIS A 784 39.90 28.09 -7.41
C HIS A 784 39.08 29.39 -7.41
N PHE A 785 37.79 29.32 -7.07
CA PHE A 785 36.93 30.50 -6.86
C PHE A 785 37.46 31.38 -5.72
N GLY A 786 37.77 30.78 -4.57
CA GLY A 786 38.31 31.46 -3.40
C GLY A 786 39.60 32.20 -3.70
N CYS A 787 40.58 31.49 -4.27
CA CYS A 787 41.84 32.08 -4.71
C CYS A 787 41.63 33.21 -5.73
N THR A 788 40.74 33.02 -6.72
CA THR A 788 40.46 34.06 -7.74
C THR A 788 39.90 35.33 -7.10
N ILE A 789 39.01 35.25 -6.10
CA ILE A 789 38.47 36.42 -5.40
C ILE A 789 39.41 36.96 -4.30
N GLY A 790 40.35 36.15 -3.80
CA GLY A 790 41.17 36.47 -2.63
C GLY A 790 40.48 36.14 -1.31
N LEU A 791 39.53 35.21 -1.34
CA LEU A 791 38.96 34.59 -0.15
C LEU A 791 39.89 33.49 0.36
N LYS A 792 39.92 33.27 1.67
CA LYS A 792 40.56 32.09 2.27
C LYS A 792 39.67 30.86 2.06
N ASP A 793 40.28 29.69 1.90
CA ASP A 793 39.56 28.41 1.74
C ASP A 793 38.57 28.18 2.91
N SER A 794 38.93 28.54 4.14
CA SER A 794 38.03 28.48 5.31
C SER A 794 36.76 29.33 5.14
N VAL A 795 36.86 30.52 4.54
CA VAL A 795 35.71 31.42 4.34
C VAL A 795 34.84 30.92 3.17
N THR A 796 35.44 30.41 2.09
CA THR A 796 34.66 29.82 0.99
C THR A 796 33.93 28.54 1.41
N ALA A 797 34.57 27.70 2.22
CA ALA A 797 33.96 26.53 2.83
C ALA A 797 32.70 26.87 3.64
N VAL A 798 32.81 27.83 4.57
CA VAL A 798 31.72 28.21 5.48
C VAL A 798 30.57 28.94 4.78
N VAL A 799 30.85 29.78 3.78
CA VAL A 799 29.83 30.65 3.15
C VAL A 799 29.18 30.01 1.92
N PHE A 800 29.97 29.39 1.03
CA PHE A 800 29.48 28.91 -0.26
C PHE A 800 29.32 27.39 -0.32
N VAL A 801 30.33 26.64 0.14
CA VAL A 801 30.31 25.17 0.03
C VAL A 801 29.27 24.57 0.98
N ALA A 802 29.30 24.98 2.25
CA ALA A 802 28.35 24.53 3.27
C ALA A 802 26.88 24.83 2.92
N LEU A 803 26.61 25.97 2.28
CA LEU A 803 25.26 26.32 1.83
C LEU A 803 24.84 25.46 0.64
N GLY A 804 25.77 25.13 -0.27
CA GLY A 804 25.52 24.30 -1.44
C GLY A 804 25.30 22.81 -1.14
N THR A 805 25.90 22.26 -0.07
CA THR A 805 25.64 20.85 0.34
C THR A 805 24.34 20.72 1.14
N SER A 806 24.01 21.70 1.98
CA SER A 806 22.82 21.71 2.85
C SER A 806 21.53 22.23 2.17
N VAL A 807 21.22 21.79 0.95
CA VAL A 807 20.09 22.31 0.15
C VAL A 807 18.76 22.32 0.95
N PRO A 808 18.10 23.49 1.14
CA PRO A 808 17.10 23.72 2.21
C PRO A 808 15.71 23.08 2.00
N GLY A 809 15.55 22.20 1.00
CA GLY A 809 14.24 21.62 0.66
C GLY A 809 13.74 20.55 1.64
N VAL A 810 14.65 19.71 2.14
CA VAL A 810 14.30 18.44 2.81
C VAL A 810 13.53 18.64 4.10
N ASP A 811 14.16 19.31 5.08
CA ASP A 811 13.60 19.41 6.44
C ASP A 811 12.42 20.39 6.50
N LYS A 812 12.31 21.32 5.53
CA LYS A 812 11.15 22.20 5.32
C LYS A 812 9.92 21.41 4.88
N VAL A 813 10.05 20.54 3.88
CA VAL A 813 8.93 19.73 3.38
C VAL A 813 8.46 18.77 4.47
N ALA A 814 9.38 18.10 5.17
CA ALA A 814 9.07 17.29 6.34
C ALA A 814 8.32 18.10 7.43
N ALA A 815 8.78 19.32 7.76
CA ALA A 815 8.12 20.15 8.77
C ALA A 815 6.65 20.49 8.42
N THR A 816 6.35 20.64 7.13
CA THR A 816 5.00 20.99 6.66
C THR A 816 4.09 19.76 6.66
N GLN A 817 4.59 18.64 6.12
CA GLN A 817 3.80 17.44 5.84
C GLN A 817 3.69 16.47 7.02
N ASP A 818 4.63 16.47 7.98
CA ASP A 818 4.54 15.66 9.20
C ASP A 818 3.69 16.33 10.30
N GLN A 819 3.00 15.50 11.10
CA GLN A 819 2.25 15.92 12.30
C GLN A 819 3.17 16.23 13.50
N TYR A 820 4.41 15.73 13.50
CA TYR A 820 5.39 15.84 14.60
C TYR A 820 6.70 16.48 14.13
N ALA A 821 7.47 17.03 15.07
CA ALA A 821 8.73 17.75 14.77
C ALA A 821 9.99 16.84 14.78
N ASP A 822 9.84 15.55 15.06
CA ASP A 822 10.93 14.58 15.17
C ASP A 822 11.71 14.44 13.85
N ALA A 823 11.01 14.40 12.72
CA ALA A 823 11.63 14.28 11.40
C ALA A 823 12.46 15.52 11.03
N SER A 824 12.04 16.74 11.34
CA SER A 824 12.83 17.94 11.04
C SER A 824 13.99 18.13 12.03
N ILE A 825 13.73 18.09 13.34
CA ILE A 825 14.73 18.46 14.36
C ILE A 825 15.64 17.27 14.72
N GLY A 826 15.08 16.07 14.80
CA GLY A 826 15.82 14.84 15.12
C GLY A 826 16.83 14.50 14.02
N ASN A 827 16.45 14.64 12.75
CA ASN A 827 17.35 14.37 11.63
C ASN A 827 18.48 15.42 11.53
N VAL A 828 18.21 16.71 11.74
CA VAL A 828 19.23 17.77 11.77
C VAL A 828 20.23 17.57 12.93
N THR A 829 19.75 17.22 14.13
CA THR A 829 20.66 16.94 15.26
C THR A 829 21.49 15.68 15.02
N GLY A 830 20.90 14.63 14.42
CA GLY A 830 21.58 13.40 14.06
C GLY A 830 22.66 13.59 12.99
N SER A 831 22.33 14.21 11.85
CA SER A 831 23.28 14.43 10.74
C SER A 831 24.50 15.25 11.18
N ASN A 832 24.29 16.31 11.96
CA ASN A 832 25.39 17.11 12.53
C ASN A 832 26.36 16.28 13.39
N ALA A 833 25.88 15.29 14.15
CA ALA A 833 26.75 14.38 14.90
C ALA A 833 27.55 13.44 13.97
N VAL A 834 26.88 12.90 12.94
CA VAL A 834 27.49 12.00 11.94
C VAL A 834 28.56 12.71 11.11
N ASN A 835 28.38 13.98 10.77
CA ASN A 835 29.38 14.78 10.03
C ASN A 835 30.75 14.79 10.72
N VAL A 836 30.78 14.91 12.06
CA VAL A 836 32.03 14.90 12.82
C VAL A 836 32.53 13.47 13.04
N PHE A 837 31.70 12.58 13.59
CA PHE A 837 32.16 11.22 13.95
C PHE A 837 32.58 10.41 12.73
N LEU A 838 31.87 10.55 11.59
CA LEU A 838 32.18 9.82 10.37
C LEU A 838 32.99 10.67 9.39
N GLY A 839 32.60 11.91 9.10
CA GLY A 839 33.31 12.76 8.13
C GLY A 839 34.73 13.13 8.56
N ILE A 840 34.87 13.73 9.74
CA ILE A 840 36.19 14.06 10.30
C ILE A 840 36.88 12.78 10.82
N GLY A 841 36.16 11.91 11.52
CA GLY A 841 36.71 10.68 12.11
C GLY A 841 37.34 9.74 11.08
N VAL A 842 36.69 9.48 9.93
CA VAL A 842 37.29 8.65 8.86
C VAL A 842 38.50 9.35 8.23
N ALA A 843 38.35 10.62 7.81
CA ALA A 843 39.41 11.34 7.11
C ALA A 843 40.69 11.46 7.97
N TRP A 844 40.55 11.85 9.24
CA TRP A 844 41.68 12.03 10.15
C TRP A 844 42.25 10.71 10.66
N SER A 845 41.46 9.65 10.81
CA SER A 845 41.99 8.31 11.09
C SER A 845 42.91 7.83 9.96
N ILE A 846 42.48 7.97 8.70
CA ILE A 846 43.29 7.59 7.53
C ILE A 846 44.58 8.41 7.48
N ALA A 847 44.50 9.74 7.69
CA ALA A 847 45.66 10.61 7.70
C ALA A 847 46.66 10.30 8.83
N ALA A 848 46.16 10.11 10.06
CA ALA A 848 46.99 9.79 11.22
C ALA A 848 47.71 8.44 11.05
N ILE A 849 47.00 7.41 10.55
CA ILE A 849 47.59 6.10 10.24
C ILE A 849 48.65 6.23 9.13
N TYR A 850 48.38 6.99 8.07
CA TYR A 850 49.33 7.22 6.98
C TYR A 850 50.60 7.92 7.45
N HIS A 851 50.48 9.02 8.19
CA HIS A 851 51.64 9.73 8.72
C HIS A 851 52.41 8.88 9.74
N ALA A 852 51.73 8.14 10.62
CA ALA A 852 52.36 7.21 11.54
C ALA A 852 53.15 6.11 10.82
N SER A 853 52.62 5.54 9.73
CA SER A 853 53.34 4.56 8.90
C SER A 853 54.64 5.11 8.29
N LYS A 854 54.74 6.44 8.18
CA LYS A 854 55.92 7.19 7.69
C LYS A 854 56.80 7.74 8.83
N ASN A 855 56.52 7.42 10.09
CA ASN A 855 57.15 8.01 11.27
C ASN A 855 57.03 9.56 11.31
N GLN A 856 55.88 10.07 10.88
CA GLN A 856 55.53 11.49 10.91
C GLN A 856 54.29 11.71 11.79
N GLN A 857 54.15 12.91 12.32
CA GLN A 857 52.93 13.34 13.03
C GLN A 857 51.97 14.01 12.05
N PHE A 858 50.68 13.71 12.16
CA PHE A 858 49.62 14.37 11.41
C PHE A 858 49.29 15.71 12.08
N LYS A 859 49.73 16.80 11.44
CA LYS A 859 49.58 18.17 11.97
C LYS A 859 48.32 18.81 11.44
N VAL A 860 47.55 19.43 12.33
CA VAL A 860 46.30 20.13 12.01
C VAL A 860 46.40 21.51 12.65
N ASP A 861 46.49 22.58 11.86
CA ASP A 861 46.57 23.95 12.40
C ASP A 861 45.21 24.32 13.04
N PRO A 862 45.13 24.63 14.35
CA PRO A 862 43.84 24.73 15.03
C PRO A 862 43.11 26.06 14.79
N GLY A 863 43.83 27.17 14.54
CA GLY A 863 43.34 28.57 14.63
C GLY A 863 41.88 28.81 14.22
N THR A 864 41.62 28.87 12.91
CA THR A 864 40.30 29.26 12.37
C THR A 864 39.20 28.21 12.63
N LEU A 865 39.58 26.93 12.62
CA LEU A 865 38.68 25.80 12.83
C LEU A 865 38.22 25.73 14.28
N ALA A 866 39.15 25.81 15.23
CA ALA A 866 38.85 25.83 16.67
C ALA A 866 37.99 27.04 17.04
N PHE A 867 38.29 28.23 16.50
CA PHE A 867 37.45 29.41 16.69
C PHE A 867 36.01 29.18 16.21
N SER A 868 35.83 28.74 14.96
CA SER A 868 34.50 28.46 14.41
C SER A 868 33.75 27.37 15.18
N VAL A 869 34.43 26.31 15.64
CA VAL A 869 33.83 25.25 16.48
C VAL A 869 33.39 25.79 17.84
N THR A 870 34.19 26.63 18.53
CA THR A 870 33.77 27.24 19.80
C THR A 870 32.56 28.15 19.61
N LEU A 871 32.53 28.95 18.53
CA LEU A 871 31.42 29.83 18.24
C LEU A 871 30.12 29.05 17.93
N PHE A 872 30.23 27.99 17.12
CA PHE A 872 29.12 27.09 16.82
C PHE A 872 28.57 26.42 18.10
N THR A 873 29.42 25.86 18.97
CA THR A 873 28.96 25.18 20.19
C THR A 873 28.20 26.12 21.13
N ILE A 874 28.67 27.36 21.32
CA ILE A 874 27.97 28.38 22.13
C ILE A 874 26.58 28.67 21.54
N PHE A 875 26.48 28.88 20.22
CA PHE A 875 25.20 29.18 19.58
C PHE A 875 24.27 27.96 19.50
N ALA A 876 24.81 26.74 19.41
CA ALA A 876 24.05 25.50 19.47
C ALA A 876 23.37 25.31 20.84
N PHE A 877 24.07 25.61 21.94
CA PHE A 877 23.46 25.64 23.28
C PHE A 877 22.30 26.67 23.37
N ILE A 878 22.48 27.86 22.78
CA ILE A 878 21.41 28.87 22.73
C ILE A 878 20.22 28.36 21.90
N CYS A 879 20.45 27.77 20.73
CA CYS A 879 19.41 27.22 19.86
C CYS A 879 18.59 26.13 20.59
N VAL A 880 19.26 25.13 21.19
CA VAL A 880 18.59 24.06 21.93
C VAL A 880 17.83 24.61 23.16
N ALA A 881 18.40 25.58 23.88
CA ALA A 881 17.70 26.22 25.00
C ALA A 881 16.44 26.98 24.55
N VAL A 882 16.47 27.65 23.39
CA VAL A 882 15.30 28.33 22.80
C VAL A 882 14.23 27.34 22.36
N LEU A 883 14.60 26.22 21.72
CA LEU A 883 13.64 25.17 21.34
C LEU A 883 12.96 24.57 22.59
N ILE A 884 13.72 24.26 23.65
CA ILE A 884 13.18 23.78 24.93
C ILE A 884 12.28 24.84 25.58
N TYR A 885 12.63 26.13 25.50
CA TYR A 885 11.81 27.22 26.03
C TYR A 885 10.47 27.37 25.30
N ARG A 886 10.45 27.21 23.98
CA ARG A 886 9.24 27.28 23.14
C ARG A 886 8.23 26.17 23.41
N ARG A 887 8.68 25.07 24.00
CA ARG A 887 7.84 23.96 24.45
C ARG A 887 6.83 24.33 25.56
N ARG A 888 6.91 25.54 26.12
CA ARG A 888 5.97 26.06 27.13
C ARG A 888 4.54 26.20 26.57
N PRO A 889 3.49 25.99 27.39
CA PRO A 889 2.09 26.08 26.96
C PRO A 889 1.71 27.41 26.30
N SER A 890 2.41 28.50 26.61
CA SER A 890 2.19 29.84 26.04
C SER A 890 2.60 30.02 24.58
N ILE A 891 3.41 29.10 24.03
CA ILE A 891 3.88 29.11 22.63
C ILE A 891 3.39 27.86 21.89
N GLY A 892 3.21 26.75 22.62
CA GLY A 892 2.49 25.56 22.15
C GLY A 892 3.40 24.45 21.64
N GLY A 893 4.50 24.75 20.95
CA GLY A 893 5.42 23.74 20.42
C GLY A 893 6.77 24.27 19.94
N GLU A 894 7.67 23.32 19.64
CA GLU A 894 9.03 23.58 19.15
C GLU A 894 9.03 24.26 17.77
N LEU A 895 8.12 23.85 16.86
CA LEU A 895 7.90 24.48 15.55
C LEU A 895 6.51 25.13 15.47
N GLY A 896 6.38 26.18 14.65
CA GLY A 896 5.14 26.93 14.47
C GLY A 896 4.74 27.78 15.69
N GLY A 897 3.44 27.90 15.94
CA GLY A 897 2.88 28.70 17.01
C GLY A 897 2.57 30.15 16.63
N PRO A 898 2.31 31.04 17.61
CA PRO A 898 1.81 32.38 17.34
C PRO A 898 2.82 33.24 16.53
N ARG A 899 2.30 34.15 15.69
CA ARG A 899 3.10 34.99 14.77
C ARG A 899 4.30 35.68 15.42
N ILE A 900 4.13 36.25 16.61
CA ILE A 900 5.18 37.01 17.30
C ILE A 900 6.37 36.11 17.73
N PRO A 901 6.19 35.05 18.57
CA PRO A 901 7.30 34.16 18.93
C PRO A 901 7.88 33.38 17.75
N LYS A 902 7.08 33.09 16.71
CA LYS A 902 7.52 32.51 15.43
C LYS A 902 8.54 33.43 14.73
N ILE A 903 8.16 34.67 14.43
CA ILE A 903 9.05 35.67 13.80
C ILE A 903 10.28 35.96 14.66
N LEU A 904 10.10 36.13 15.99
CA LEU A 904 11.21 36.42 16.90
C LEU A 904 12.24 35.30 16.93
N THR A 905 11.80 34.04 16.94
CA THR A 905 12.73 32.89 16.93
C THR A 905 13.45 32.74 15.59
N THR A 906 12.74 32.86 14.47
CA THR A 906 13.37 32.82 13.14
C THR A 906 14.39 33.95 12.99
N SER A 907 14.04 35.19 13.39
CA SER A 907 14.94 36.34 13.37
C SER A 907 16.18 36.11 14.24
N LEU A 908 16.01 35.56 15.44
CA LEU A 908 17.14 35.21 16.33
C LEU A 908 18.07 34.18 15.68
N PHE A 909 17.55 33.11 15.08
CA PHE A 909 18.39 32.06 14.50
C PHE A 909 19.12 32.52 13.24
N PHE A 910 18.46 33.26 12.34
CA PHE A 910 19.14 33.91 11.21
C PHE A 910 20.20 34.92 11.67
N GLY A 911 19.94 35.67 12.76
CA GLY A 911 20.90 36.56 13.39
C GLY A 911 22.13 35.83 13.96
N LEU A 912 21.95 34.69 14.63
CA LEU A 912 23.05 33.85 15.12
C LEU A 912 23.91 33.30 13.95
N TRP A 913 23.29 32.88 12.85
CA TRP A 913 24.02 32.43 11.65
C TRP A 913 24.81 33.56 10.98
N LEU A 914 24.22 34.75 10.83
CA LEU A 914 24.93 35.90 10.29
C LEU A 914 26.10 36.32 11.20
N MET A 915 25.90 36.31 12.51
CA MET A 915 26.95 36.59 13.49
C MET A 915 28.06 35.53 13.45
N TYR A 916 27.72 34.25 13.25
CA TYR A 916 28.67 33.16 13.04
C TYR A 916 29.57 33.42 11.82
N ILE A 917 28.98 33.72 10.66
CA ILE A 917 29.74 34.03 9.43
C ILE A 917 30.63 35.26 9.61
N ILE A 918 30.11 36.34 10.19
CA ILE A 918 30.86 37.59 10.37
C ILE A 918 32.06 37.36 11.30
N LEU A 919 31.86 36.73 12.46
CA LEU A 919 32.94 36.51 13.42
C LEU A 919 33.99 35.52 12.89
N SER A 920 33.57 34.40 12.29
CA SER A 920 34.51 33.45 11.65
C SER A 920 35.29 34.09 10.51
N SER A 921 34.67 34.99 9.73
CA SER A 921 35.39 35.74 8.68
C SER A 921 36.37 36.76 9.27
N LEU A 922 35.98 37.49 10.31
CA LEU A 922 36.85 38.48 10.97
C LEU A 922 38.05 37.83 11.66
N GLU A 923 37.90 36.65 12.26
CA GLU A 923 39.03 35.86 12.78
C GLU A 923 39.88 35.31 11.63
N ALA A 924 39.29 34.78 10.56
CA ALA A 924 40.05 34.27 9.41
C ALA A 924 40.93 35.35 8.76
N TYR A 925 40.51 36.62 8.76
CA TYR A 925 41.32 37.77 8.31
C TYR A 925 42.14 38.43 9.44
N CYS A 926 42.18 37.84 10.64
CA CYS A 926 42.88 38.32 11.83
C CYS A 926 42.51 39.75 12.28
N HIS A 927 41.29 40.20 11.99
CA HIS A 927 40.72 41.42 12.59
C HIS A 927 40.35 41.21 14.07
N ILE A 928 40.08 39.95 14.45
CA ILE A 928 39.89 39.48 15.83
C ILE A 928 41.04 38.50 16.14
N PRO A 929 41.63 38.52 17.35
CA PRO A 929 42.59 37.50 17.77
C PRO A 929 41.90 36.13 17.91
N GLY A 930 42.32 35.17 17.09
CA GLY A 930 41.94 33.75 17.19
C GLY A 930 42.83 32.95 18.15
N PHE A 931 42.79 31.62 18.01
CA PHE A 931 43.61 30.65 18.77
C PHE A 931 45.07 30.57 18.30
#